data_AF-A0A974Y298-F1
#
_entry.id   AF-A0A974Y298-F1
#
_cell.length_a   1.000
_cell.length_b   1.000
_cell.length_c   1.000
_cell.angle_alpha   90.00
_cell.angle_beta   90.00
_cell.angle_gamma   90.00
#
_symmetry.space_group_name_H-M   'P 1'
#
loop_
_entity.id
_entity.type
_entity.pdbx_description
1 polymer ?
#
loop_
_entity_poly.entity_id
_entity_poly.type
_entity_poly.pdbx_seq_one_letter_code
_entity_poly.pdbx_strand_id
1 'polypeptide(L)'
;MNRVKPLTLLSVAVLMALPALAHAGLLPRPIRAADTRTVDIRLDGRIAGDVRAHAAPVRIATPDAAFIKVEFEHFHLPRGVTLEVSNPAGTEVYRYSSSARDGFTVDRKAGQNGTTRFSAMSITGNTALLRLVGTAQEPWTSAHGVRISRYQEGIPEALMPQLAHEGLLDPGAGTMSLCGTDDKKPAVCYAGTDAAAYDRSRPVARMVTPAGYCTAWRVGPTNRMFTNNHCAAVASDISGSEFWFNYQVTTCTGSTQATVVKVPGDVLLKTDANLDYTLFTVKNFDTIASFGYYGLDPRAPQLNEEIFIAGHPGGRMKELAIVSDQDGGGRCRVNDTQTTGNGGNVDMGYYCDTEGGNSGSPVLARSSNKVLALHHLGGCLNEGARMELIWPQVATHFGNQVPDGDTGGGNAAPVANFTYTVSARTASFTDASSDSDGTIASRSWNFGDGTTSTATSPSKTYSADGSYTVTLTVTDDDGATHTKSQAVVIGTSDTVLANGVAKTNLSAAAGASLNYTMVVPAGTTNLAFTTSGGTGDADLYVKLGSAPTDSSYDCRPYKSGNAETCTFATPAAGTYYVRVKAFSAFSGLSLVGSFGSAPPPLTNATNVNITDNATVESPITASGLSGNASASAKVAVDIKHTYIGDLKVDLVAPDGTVYTLHNRAGGSADNINQTFTVNLSSELKNGTWKLRVNDNAGGDTGYIDSWSLTL
;
A
#
# COMPACT_ATOMS: atom_id res chain seq x y z
N MET A 1 56.18 -31.99 71.49
CA MET A 1 55.37 -32.14 72.72
C MET A 1 54.12 -31.28 72.59
N ASN A 2 52.96 -31.81 73.01
CA ASN A 2 51.63 -31.20 72.89
C ASN A 2 51.50 -29.81 73.55
N ARG A 3 50.77 -28.88 72.89
CA ARG A 3 49.53 -28.17 73.36
C ARG A 3 49.40 -26.70 72.87
N VAL A 4 48.33 -26.47 72.08
CA VAL A 4 47.22 -25.48 72.24
C VAL A 4 47.46 -23.93 72.16
N LYS A 5 46.89 -23.34 71.08
CA LYS A 5 46.14 -22.04 70.85
C LYS A 5 46.82 -20.68 71.14
N PRO A 6 46.34 -19.50 70.61
CA PRO A 6 45.10 -19.19 69.85
C PRO A 6 45.26 -18.30 68.59
N LEU A 7 44.11 -18.02 67.97
CA LEU A 7 43.82 -17.20 66.79
C LEU A 7 43.61 -15.71 67.17
N THR A 8 44.17 -14.76 66.40
CA THR A 8 43.63 -13.38 66.27
C THR A 8 44.03 -12.74 64.93
N LEU A 9 43.02 -12.17 64.25
CA LEU A 9 43.04 -11.48 62.95
C LEU A 9 43.87 -10.17 62.96
N LEU A 10 44.55 -9.85 61.84
CA LEU A 10 44.48 -8.51 61.23
C LEU A 10 45.01 -8.48 59.76
N SER A 11 44.07 -8.15 58.86
CA SER A 11 44.11 -7.47 57.55
C SER A 11 45.40 -7.32 56.73
N VAL A 12 45.37 -7.83 55.49
CA VAL A 12 45.79 -7.09 54.28
C VAL A 12 44.82 -7.43 53.15
N ALA A 13 44.13 -6.41 52.64
CA ALA A 13 43.33 -6.49 51.43
C ALA A 13 44.25 -6.63 50.21
N VAL A 14 44.19 -7.77 49.53
CA VAL A 14 44.73 -7.92 48.18
C VAL A 14 43.55 -7.79 47.22
N LEU A 15 43.52 -6.68 46.50
CA LEU A 15 42.63 -6.44 45.38
C LEU A 15 43.02 -7.41 44.25
N MET A 16 42.46 -8.62 44.28
CA MET A 16 42.54 -9.53 43.14
C MET A 16 41.49 -9.10 42.12
N ALA A 17 41.95 -8.44 41.06
CA ALA A 17 41.20 -8.38 39.82
C ALA A 17 40.99 -9.81 39.32
N LEU A 18 39.77 -10.32 39.46
CA LEU A 18 39.34 -11.54 38.79
C LEU A 18 39.28 -11.24 37.29
N PRO A 19 39.99 -11.99 36.43
CA PRO A 19 39.77 -11.87 34.99
C PRO A 19 38.34 -12.31 34.69
N ALA A 20 37.65 -11.55 33.84
CA ALA A 20 36.38 -11.94 33.27
C ALA A 20 36.51 -13.35 32.69
N LEU A 21 35.70 -14.30 33.17
CA LEU A 21 35.51 -15.55 32.47
C LEU A 21 34.91 -15.22 31.10
N ALA A 22 35.74 -15.29 30.06
CA ALA A 22 35.23 -15.45 28.71
C ALA A 22 34.34 -16.70 28.70
N HIS A 23 33.13 -16.58 28.17
CA HIS A 23 32.20 -17.69 27.90
C HIS A 23 32.75 -18.60 26.79
N ALA A 24 33.91 -19.20 27.01
CA ALA A 24 34.45 -20.26 26.17
C ALA A 24 33.74 -21.58 26.54
N GLY A 25 32.64 -21.89 25.86
CA GLY A 25 31.93 -23.15 26.12
C GLY A 25 30.97 -23.61 25.03
N LEU A 26 30.02 -22.78 24.60
CA LEU A 26 28.99 -23.17 23.64
C LEU A 26 28.68 -21.99 22.72
N LEU A 27 29.17 -22.05 21.48
CA LEU A 27 28.66 -21.17 20.43
C LEU A 27 27.17 -21.48 20.24
N PRO A 28 26.29 -20.48 20.12
CA PRO A 28 24.86 -20.69 19.91
C PRO A 28 24.63 -21.53 18.65
N ARG A 29 23.63 -22.41 18.68
CA ARG A 29 23.25 -23.29 17.57
C ARG A 29 21.75 -23.20 17.29
N PRO A 30 21.31 -23.46 16.05
CA PRO A 30 19.88 -23.55 15.74
C PRO A 30 19.20 -24.64 16.59
N ILE A 31 17.97 -24.36 17.04
CA ILE A 31 17.17 -25.37 17.76
C ILE A 31 16.77 -26.46 16.80
N ARG A 32 16.91 -27.74 17.18
CA ARG A 32 16.48 -28.86 16.36
C ARG A 32 15.05 -28.70 15.81
N ALA A 33 14.89 -28.75 14.49
CA ALA A 33 13.60 -28.49 13.83
C ALA A 33 12.77 -29.74 13.51
N ALA A 34 13.46 -30.83 13.18
CA ALA A 34 12.84 -32.03 12.63
C ALA A 34 13.69 -33.28 12.88
N ASP A 35 13.03 -34.43 12.83
CA ASP A 35 13.63 -35.75 12.72
C ASP A 35 13.80 -36.11 11.24
N THR A 36 14.94 -36.71 10.87
CA THR A 36 15.13 -37.24 9.50
C THR A 36 14.85 -38.74 9.48
N ARG A 37 13.99 -39.18 8.57
CA ARG A 37 13.62 -40.58 8.38
C ARG A 37 14.11 -41.08 7.02
N THR A 38 14.69 -42.27 7.01
CA THR A 38 15.09 -42.96 5.78
C THR A 38 13.92 -43.78 5.23
N VAL A 39 13.77 -43.79 3.92
CA VAL A 39 12.71 -44.49 3.18
C VAL A 39 13.27 -44.93 1.81
N ASP A 40 12.59 -45.80 1.06
CA ASP A 40 12.87 -46.02 -0.38
C ASP A 40 11.54 -45.97 -1.14
N ILE A 41 11.06 -44.76 -1.41
CA ILE A 41 9.88 -44.53 -2.24
C ILE A 41 10.33 -44.26 -3.67
N ARG A 42 9.71 -44.96 -4.61
CA ARG A 42 9.93 -44.77 -6.05
C ARG A 42 8.60 -44.47 -6.72
N LEU A 43 8.58 -43.38 -7.48
CA LEU A 43 7.48 -43.05 -8.39
C LEU A 43 8.03 -43.18 -9.81
N ASP A 44 7.66 -44.26 -10.48
CA ASP A 44 8.00 -44.52 -11.87
C ASP A 44 6.73 -44.81 -12.69
N GLY A 45 6.75 -44.46 -13.98
CA GLY A 45 5.70 -44.86 -14.93
C GLY A 45 5.85 -46.34 -15.25
N ARG A 46 5.48 -47.21 -14.31
CA ARG A 46 5.76 -48.65 -14.39
C ARG A 46 4.78 -49.44 -15.26
N ILE A 47 4.46 -48.95 -16.46
CA ILE A 47 3.87 -49.78 -17.52
C ILE A 47 4.44 -49.32 -18.86
N ALA A 48 5.21 -50.17 -19.52
CA ALA A 48 5.61 -49.96 -20.90
C ALA A 48 4.34 -49.83 -21.77
N GLY A 49 4.10 -48.64 -22.33
CA GLY A 49 3.01 -48.38 -23.28
C GLY A 49 1.87 -47.47 -22.78
N ASP A 50 1.89 -47.02 -21.51
CA ASP A 50 0.88 -46.08 -21.00
C ASP A 50 1.37 -44.62 -21.02
N VAL A 51 0.51 -43.72 -21.49
CA VAL A 51 0.80 -42.27 -21.59
C VAL A 51 0.26 -41.49 -20.40
N ARG A 52 -0.58 -42.09 -19.54
CA ARG A 52 -1.20 -41.44 -18.38
C ARG A 52 -0.48 -41.81 -17.09
N ALA A 53 -0.19 -40.81 -16.25
CA ALA A 53 0.24 -41.06 -14.87
C ALA A 53 -0.95 -41.64 -14.07
N HIS A 54 -0.90 -42.93 -13.71
CA HIS A 54 -1.96 -43.60 -12.96
C HIS A 54 -1.94 -43.31 -11.45
N ALA A 55 -3.14 -43.38 -10.83
CA ALA A 55 -3.66 -42.39 -9.88
C ALA A 55 -3.95 -42.91 -8.46
N ALA A 56 -2.95 -43.39 -7.73
CA ALA A 56 -3.01 -43.43 -6.27
C ALA A 56 -1.85 -42.59 -5.70
N PRO A 57 -2.11 -41.54 -4.91
CA PRO A 57 -1.05 -40.76 -4.31
C PRO A 57 -0.24 -41.64 -3.33
N VAL A 58 1.09 -41.55 -3.40
CA VAL A 58 1.95 -42.12 -2.36
C VAL A 58 1.82 -41.24 -1.12
N ARG A 59 1.45 -41.85 0.00
CA ARG A 59 1.25 -41.15 1.27
C ARG A 59 2.47 -41.33 2.17
N ILE A 60 3.08 -40.21 2.59
CA ILE A 60 4.03 -40.16 3.70
C ILE A 60 3.30 -39.53 4.87
N ALA A 61 3.21 -40.24 6.00
CA ALA A 61 2.54 -39.73 7.18
C ALA A 61 3.26 -40.16 8.46
N THR A 62 3.53 -39.19 9.31
CA THR A 62 4.05 -39.39 10.66
C THR A 62 3.04 -38.78 11.62
N PRO A 63 2.51 -39.51 12.61
CA PRO A 63 1.63 -38.95 13.63
C PRO A 63 2.21 -37.66 14.25
N ASP A 64 1.35 -36.68 14.47
CA ASP A 64 1.63 -35.41 15.16
C ASP A 64 2.69 -34.48 14.54
N ALA A 65 3.38 -34.88 13.46
CA ALA A 65 4.38 -34.04 12.81
C ALA A 65 3.80 -32.68 12.37
N ALA A 66 4.52 -31.60 12.69
CA ALA A 66 4.10 -30.24 12.34
C ALA A 66 4.19 -29.98 10.82
N PHE A 67 5.11 -30.67 10.15
CA PHE A 67 5.24 -30.65 8.70
C PHE A 67 5.92 -31.94 8.20
N ILE A 68 5.78 -32.22 6.90
CA ILE A 68 6.56 -33.25 6.19
C ILE A 68 7.34 -32.58 5.06
N LYS A 69 8.67 -32.76 5.03
CA LYS A 69 9.53 -32.24 3.97
C LYS A 69 10.24 -33.39 3.24
N VAL A 70 10.02 -33.50 1.94
CA VAL A 70 10.49 -34.64 1.13
C VAL A 70 11.82 -34.31 0.46
N GLU A 71 12.79 -35.23 0.52
CA GLU A 71 14.07 -35.12 -0.17
C GLU A 71 14.14 -36.05 -1.39
N PHE A 72 14.44 -35.50 -2.56
CA PHE A 72 14.65 -36.27 -3.78
C PHE A 72 16.12 -36.66 -3.92
N GLU A 73 16.38 -37.96 -3.99
CA GLU A 73 17.70 -38.51 -4.34
C GLU A 73 17.87 -38.64 -5.85
N HIS A 74 16.76 -38.79 -6.57
CA HIS A 74 16.72 -38.75 -8.02
C HIS A 74 15.40 -38.11 -8.45
N PHE A 75 15.48 -37.18 -9.39
CA PHE A 75 14.32 -36.53 -9.97
C PHE A 75 14.55 -36.33 -11.47
N HIS A 76 13.85 -37.11 -12.28
CA HIS A 76 13.87 -36.97 -13.73
C HIS A 76 12.51 -37.42 -14.28
N LEU A 77 11.70 -36.49 -14.78
CA LEU A 77 10.37 -36.78 -15.31
C LEU A 77 10.30 -36.45 -16.80
N PRO A 78 9.53 -37.22 -17.59
CA PRO A 78 9.32 -36.90 -18.99
C PRO A 78 8.54 -35.59 -19.12
N ARG A 79 8.72 -34.89 -20.25
CA ARG A 79 7.94 -33.69 -20.58
C ARG A 79 6.44 -33.98 -20.53
N GLY A 80 5.67 -33.03 -19.99
CA GLY A 80 4.22 -33.17 -19.80
C GLY A 80 3.79 -33.93 -18.54
N VAL A 81 4.74 -34.45 -17.75
CA VAL A 81 4.49 -35.04 -16.43
C VAL A 81 5.01 -34.14 -15.32
N THR A 82 4.21 -34.00 -14.27
CA THR A 82 4.50 -33.20 -13.08
C THR A 82 4.31 -34.06 -11.84
N LEU A 83 5.24 -33.96 -10.89
CA LEU A 83 5.03 -34.42 -9.51
C LEU A 83 4.35 -33.31 -8.72
N GLU A 84 3.19 -33.59 -8.16
CA GLU A 84 2.56 -32.79 -7.12
C GLU A 84 2.91 -33.37 -5.75
N VAL A 85 3.36 -32.51 -4.84
CA VAL A 85 3.52 -32.79 -3.41
C VAL A 85 2.50 -31.91 -2.69
N SER A 86 1.52 -32.50 -2.00
CA SER A 86 0.41 -31.77 -1.40
C SER A 86 0.07 -32.22 0.00
N ASN A 87 -0.65 -31.38 0.74
CA ASN A 87 -1.41 -31.86 1.91
C ASN A 87 -2.66 -32.66 1.45
N PRO A 88 -3.31 -33.44 2.35
CA PRO A 88 -4.51 -34.19 2.01
C PRO A 88 -5.71 -33.34 1.57
N ALA A 89 -5.80 -32.11 2.07
CA ALA A 89 -6.88 -31.18 1.74
C ALA A 89 -6.72 -30.53 0.35
N GLY A 90 -5.53 -30.64 -0.27
CA GLY A 90 -5.21 -29.98 -1.54
C GLY A 90 -5.09 -28.45 -1.44
N THR A 91 -5.06 -27.89 -0.23
CA THR A 91 -4.93 -26.44 0.01
C THR A 91 -3.48 -25.96 -0.05
N GLU A 92 -2.52 -26.87 0.10
CA GLU A 92 -1.08 -26.62 -0.11
C GLU A 92 -0.56 -27.65 -1.11
N VAL A 93 -0.05 -27.19 -2.27
CA VAL A 93 0.43 -28.04 -3.36
C VAL A 93 1.67 -27.41 -4.01
N TYR A 94 2.77 -28.17 -4.07
CA TYR A 94 3.98 -27.81 -4.83
C TYR A 94 4.19 -28.74 -6.01
N ARG A 95 4.57 -28.17 -7.15
CA ARG A 95 4.66 -28.85 -8.44
C ARG A 95 6.08 -28.85 -8.98
N TYR A 96 6.53 -30.01 -9.41
CA TYR A 96 7.87 -30.20 -9.95
C TYR A 96 7.79 -30.97 -11.27
N SER A 97 8.36 -30.42 -12.32
CA SER A 97 8.48 -31.05 -13.63
C SER A 97 9.89 -30.86 -14.19
N SER A 98 10.14 -31.35 -15.40
CA SER A 98 11.41 -31.15 -16.10
C SER A 98 11.59 -29.72 -16.62
N SER A 99 10.51 -28.98 -16.89
CA SER A 99 10.54 -27.62 -17.44
C SER A 99 10.24 -26.52 -16.43
N ALA A 100 9.48 -26.83 -15.37
CA ALA A 100 9.06 -25.86 -14.35
C ALA A 100 9.03 -26.51 -12.97
N ARG A 101 9.43 -25.74 -11.95
CA ARG A 101 9.43 -26.16 -10.55
C ARG A 101 8.96 -25.00 -9.70
N ASP A 102 8.06 -25.29 -8.76
CA ASP A 102 7.74 -24.39 -7.65
C ASP A 102 8.97 -24.25 -6.73
N GLY A 103 8.81 -23.53 -5.61
CA GLY A 103 9.87 -23.37 -4.62
C GLY A 103 10.51 -24.71 -4.22
N PHE A 104 11.82 -24.70 -3.99
CA PHE A 104 12.56 -25.87 -3.50
C PHE A 104 13.84 -25.42 -2.79
N THR A 105 14.36 -26.27 -1.91
CA THR A 105 15.61 -26.03 -1.19
C THR A 105 16.71 -26.97 -1.64
N VAL A 106 17.96 -26.53 -1.51
CA VAL A 106 19.17 -27.26 -1.88
C VAL A 106 20.16 -27.22 -0.72
N ASP A 107 20.29 -28.34 -0.02
CA ASP A 107 21.37 -28.55 0.93
C ASP A 107 22.56 -29.26 0.26
N ARG A 108 23.58 -28.48 -0.10
CA ARG A 108 24.80 -29.01 -0.71
C ARG A 108 25.63 -29.84 0.27
N LYS A 109 25.50 -29.62 1.59
CA LYS A 109 26.17 -30.45 2.63
C LYS A 109 25.61 -31.88 2.62
N ALA A 110 24.32 -32.03 2.28
CA ALA A 110 23.66 -33.32 2.07
C ALA A 110 23.86 -33.91 0.65
N GLY A 111 24.68 -33.29 -0.20
CA GLY A 111 24.97 -33.76 -1.56
C GLY A 111 23.90 -33.40 -2.60
N GLN A 112 23.02 -32.44 -2.30
CA GLN A 112 22.02 -31.97 -3.25
C GLN A 112 22.63 -31.03 -4.30
N ASN A 113 22.14 -31.11 -5.53
CA ASN A 113 22.67 -30.36 -6.69
C ASN A 113 21.65 -29.39 -7.30
N GLY A 114 20.41 -29.36 -6.81
CA GLY A 114 19.34 -28.49 -7.30
C GLY A 114 18.72 -28.92 -8.63
N THR A 115 19.22 -29.97 -9.28
CA THR A 115 18.73 -30.47 -10.57
C THR A 115 18.06 -31.82 -10.42
N THR A 116 18.82 -32.87 -10.09
CA THR A 116 18.29 -34.23 -9.84
C THR A 116 18.14 -34.55 -8.36
N ARG A 117 18.79 -33.78 -7.49
CA ARG A 117 18.79 -33.94 -6.03
C ARG A 117 18.46 -32.61 -5.37
N PHE A 118 17.32 -32.53 -4.69
CA PHE A 118 16.83 -31.34 -3.99
C PHE A 118 15.69 -31.73 -3.05
N SER A 119 15.28 -30.83 -2.14
CA SER A 119 14.10 -31.04 -1.31
C SER A 119 12.93 -30.21 -1.81
N ALA A 120 11.74 -30.81 -1.81
CA ALA A 120 10.50 -30.05 -1.96
C ALA A 120 10.34 -29.03 -0.81
N MET A 121 9.53 -27.98 -1.00
CA MET A 121 9.03 -27.21 0.14
C MET A 121 8.26 -28.13 1.10
N SER A 122 8.33 -27.82 2.38
CA SER A 122 7.58 -28.53 3.42
C SER A 122 6.06 -28.47 3.21
N ILE A 123 5.36 -29.57 3.47
CA ILE A 123 3.90 -29.63 3.55
C ILE A 123 3.49 -29.47 5.01
N THR A 124 2.61 -28.52 5.29
CA THR A 124 2.10 -28.27 6.64
C THR A 124 1.24 -29.42 7.12
N GLY A 125 1.46 -29.83 8.37
CA GLY A 125 0.78 -30.96 9.00
C GLY A 125 1.48 -32.30 8.77
N ASN A 126 0.80 -33.34 9.19
CA ASN A 126 1.42 -34.62 9.50
C ASN A 126 1.45 -35.61 8.31
N THR A 127 0.97 -35.19 7.14
CA THR A 127 0.81 -36.03 5.96
C THR A 127 1.17 -35.26 4.68
N ALA A 128 2.05 -35.83 3.86
CA ALA A 128 2.28 -35.41 2.47
C ALA A 128 1.79 -36.48 1.49
N LEU A 129 1.11 -36.03 0.43
CA LEU A 129 0.66 -36.86 -0.68
C LEU A 129 1.50 -36.53 -1.92
N LEU A 130 2.03 -37.57 -2.56
CA LEU A 130 2.87 -37.45 -3.74
C LEU A 130 2.16 -38.08 -4.93
N ARG A 131 1.92 -37.30 -5.98
CA ARG A 131 1.12 -37.72 -7.12
C ARG A 131 1.77 -37.29 -8.43
N LEU A 132 2.00 -38.25 -9.33
CA LEU A 132 2.35 -37.92 -10.71
C LEU A 132 1.07 -37.56 -11.48
N VAL A 133 1.13 -36.47 -12.24
CA VAL A 133 -0.01 -35.93 -13.00
C VAL A 133 0.43 -35.56 -14.41
N GLY A 134 -0.53 -35.47 -15.32
CA GLY A 134 -0.29 -35.09 -16.72
C GLY A 134 -0.14 -36.30 -17.65
N THR A 135 0.37 -36.02 -18.84
CA THR A 135 0.52 -37.00 -19.93
C THR A 135 1.92 -36.84 -20.51
N ALA A 136 2.67 -37.93 -20.55
CA ALA A 136 4.03 -37.90 -21.07
C ALA A 136 4.00 -37.59 -22.58
N GLN A 137 4.79 -36.58 -22.98
CA GLN A 137 4.99 -36.19 -24.38
C GLN A 137 6.15 -36.96 -25.02
N GLU A 138 6.82 -37.80 -24.24
CA GLU A 138 7.91 -38.68 -24.66
C GLU A 138 7.79 -40.02 -23.94
N PRO A 139 8.30 -41.12 -24.53
CA PRO A 139 8.28 -42.42 -23.87
C PRO A 139 9.05 -42.38 -22.55
N TRP A 140 8.50 -43.05 -21.53
CA TRP A 140 9.25 -43.34 -20.31
C TRP A 140 10.49 -44.19 -20.66
N THR A 141 11.61 -43.87 -20.01
CA THR A 141 12.89 -44.59 -20.16
C THR A 141 13.39 -44.98 -18.78
N SER A 142 14.41 -45.83 -18.71
CA SER A 142 15.04 -46.23 -17.44
C SER A 142 15.69 -45.07 -16.67
N ALA A 143 15.92 -43.93 -17.31
CA ALA A 143 16.41 -42.72 -16.64
C ALA A 143 15.30 -41.99 -15.88
N HIS A 144 14.04 -42.17 -16.28
CA HIS A 144 12.89 -41.48 -15.73
C HIS A 144 12.42 -42.10 -14.41
N GLY A 145 12.01 -41.25 -13.49
CA GLY A 145 11.46 -41.59 -12.19
C GLY A 145 11.81 -40.55 -11.13
N VAL A 146 11.13 -40.68 -9.98
CA VAL A 146 11.44 -39.97 -8.75
C VAL A 146 11.82 -40.99 -7.69
N ARG A 147 12.96 -40.81 -7.03
CA ARG A 147 13.37 -41.59 -5.87
C ARG A 147 13.52 -40.69 -4.66
N ILE A 148 12.86 -41.08 -3.58
CA ILE A 148 12.90 -40.41 -2.28
C ILE A 148 13.55 -41.38 -1.32
N SER A 149 14.70 -40.98 -0.78
CA SER A 149 15.39 -41.78 0.22
C SER A 149 15.27 -41.24 1.63
N ARG A 150 14.87 -39.98 1.78
CA ARG A 150 14.69 -39.34 3.08
C ARG A 150 13.52 -38.37 3.07
N TYR A 151 12.92 -38.20 4.23
CA TYR A 151 12.03 -37.07 4.52
C TYR A 151 12.28 -36.59 5.95
N GLN A 152 11.91 -35.33 6.20
CA GLN A 152 11.95 -34.74 7.52
C GLN A 152 10.53 -34.63 8.09
N GLU A 153 10.38 -34.97 9.36
CA GLU A 153 9.16 -34.79 10.12
C GLU A 153 9.37 -33.69 11.18
N GLY A 154 8.62 -32.60 11.04
CA GLY A 154 8.73 -31.45 11.92
C GLY A 154 8.27 -31.76 13.33
N ILE A 155 9.00 -31.27 14.33
CA ILE A 155 8.63 -31.45 15.74
C ILE A 155 7.24 -30.82 16.00
N PRO A 156 6.30 -31.52 16.67
CA PRO A 156 4.98 -30.98 16.99
C PRO A 156 5.07 -29.73 17.86
N GLU A 157 4.28 -28.71 17.52
CA GLU A 157 4.24 -27.42 18.23
C GLU A 157 3.99 -27.58 19.74
N ALA A 158 3.04 -28.44 20.12
CA ALA A 158 2.67 -28.69 21.51
C ALA A 158 3.77 -29.38 22.34
N LEU A 159 4.73 -30.02 21.68
CA LEU A 159 5.79 -30.78 22.33
C LEU A 159 7.07 -29.94 22.52
N MET A 160 7.22 -28.85 21.75
CA MET A 160 8.43 -28.01 21.80
C MET A 160 8.75 -27.44 23.19
N PRO A 161 7.79 -26.88 23.97
CA PRO A 161 8.10 -26.35 25.30
C PRO A 161 8.65 -27.41 26.26
N GLN A 162 8.06 -28.60 26.23
CA GLN A 162 8.51 -29.71 27.08
C GLN A 162 9.91 -30.17 26.68
N LEU A 163 10.16 -30.39 25.38
CA LEU A 163 11.47 -30.82 24.91
C LEU A 163 12.56 -29.77 25.14
N ALA A 164 12.22 -28.47 25.08
CA ALA A 164 13.13 -27.39 25.44
C ALA A 164 13.48 -27.43 26.93
N HIS A 165 12.49 -27.60 27.81
CA HIS A 165 12.70 -27.72 29.26
C HIS A 165 13.57 -28.94 29.63
N GLU A 166 13.35 -30.07 28.95
CA GLU A 166 14.13 -31.30 29.14
C GLU A 166 15.52 -31.26 28.47
N GLY A 167 15.88 -30.17 27.78
CA GLY A 167 17.16 -30.02 27.07
C GLY A 167 17.31 -30.95 25.86
N LEU A 168 16.20 -31.49 25.35
CA LEU A 168 16.17 -32.47 24.25
C LEU A 168 16.15 -31.81 22.87
N LEU A 169 15.78 -30.53 22.78
CA LEU A 169 15.87 -29.74 21.54
C LEU A 169 17.27 -29.20 21.27
N ASP A 170 18.02 -28.88 22.34
CA ASP A 170 19.42 -28.50 22.29
C ASP A 170 20.06 -28.77 23.67
N PRO A 171 21.02 -29.72 23.78
CA PRO A 171 21.69 -30.04 25.04
C PRO A 171 22.54 -28.90 25.62
N GLY A 172 22.68 -27.76 24.91
CA GLY A 172 23.36 -26.55 25.38
C GLY A 172 22.46 -25.30 25.52
N ALA A 173 21.21 -25.34 25.04
CA ALA A 173 20.30 -24.19 25.01
C ALA A 173 18.97 -24.47 25.73
N GLY A 174 19.06 -24.91 26.99
CA GLY A 174 17.91 -24.90 27.89
C GLY A 174 17.32 -23.49 28.05
N THR A 175 16.30 -23.33 28.90
CA THR A 175 15.60 -22.06 29.21
C THR A 175 16.48 -20.96 29.83
N MET A 176 17.80 -20.98 29.63
CA MET A 176 18.78 -20.00 30.08
C MET A 176 18.50 -18.58 29.58
N SER A 177 17.65 -18.43 28.57
CA SER A 177 17.24 -17.15 27.98
C SER A 177 15.90 -16.63 28.53
N LEU A 178 15.22 -17.42 29.38
CA LEU A 178 14.12 -16.95 30.22
C LEU A 178 14.73 -16.36 31.50
N CYS A 179 14.49 -15.09 31.73
CA CYS A 179 15.04 -14.35 32.85
C CYS A 179 13.95 -14.12 33.88
N GLY A 180 13.64 -15.12 34.69
CA GLY A 180 12.50 -15.07 35.63
C GLY A 180 11.30 -15.83 35.12
N THR A 181 10.10 -15.24 35.20
CA THR A 181 8.88 -15.82 34.63
C THR A 181 8.76 -15.52 33.15
N ASP A 182 8.27 -16.47 32.35
CA ASP A 182 8.06 -16.24 30.92
C ASP A 182 6.99 -15.16 30.66
N ASP A 183 7.44 -14.00 30.21
CA ASP A 183 6.65 -12.82 29.93
C ASP A 183 6.24 -12.68 28.46
N LYS A 184 6.78 -13.53 27.58
CA LYS A 184 6.42 -13.54 26.16
C LYS A 184 5.00 -14.01 25.97
N LYS A 185 4.35 -13.50 24.91
CA LYS A 185 3.01 -13.93 24.51
C LYS A 185 2.89 -14.01 23.00
N PRO A 186 1.92 -14.78 22.48
CA PRO A 186 1.58 -14.76 21.07
C PRO A 186 1.38 -13.34 20.56
N ALA A 187 1.91 -13.02 19.38
CA ALA A 187 1.92 -11.64 18.87
C ALA A 187 0.53 -10.98 18.88
N VAL A 188 -0.51 -11.73 18.49
CA VAL A 188 -1.91 -11.26 18.44
C VAL A 188 -2.48 -10.83 19.79
N CYS A 189 -1.91 -11.27 20.92
CA CYS A 189 -2.29 -10.80 22.25
C CYS A 189 -2.06 -9.29 22.42
N TYR A 190 -1.18 -8.70 21.62
CA TYR A 190 -0.84 -7.28 21.66
C TYR A 190 -1.62 -6.44 20.65
N ALA A 191 -2.45 -7.02 19.79
CA ALA A 191 -3.21 -6.28 18.78
C ALA A 191 -4.09 -5.16 19.38
N GLY A 192 -4.62 -5.35 20.60
CA GLY A 192 -5.44 -4.35 21.31
C GLY A 192 -4.72 -3.55 22.39
N THR A 193 -3.54 -3.98 22.85
CA THR A 193 -2.82 -3.37 23.97
C THR A 193 -1.51 -2.69 23.56
N ASP A 194 -0.95 -3.09 22.42
CA ASP A 194 0.28 -2.54 21.84
C ASP A 194 0.29 -2.76 20.32
N ALA A 195 -0.67 -2.13 19.63
CA ALA A 195 -0.88 -2.29 18.19
C ALA A 195 0.39 -1.99 17.37
N ALA A 196 1.18 -0.99 17.77
CA ALA A 196 2.43 -0.65 17.10
C ALA A 196 3.43 -1.82 17.12
N ALA A 197 3.67 -2.45 18.27
CA ALA A 197 4.55 -3.61 18.36
C ALA A 197 3.98 -4.83 17.61
N TYR A 198 2.65 -5.01 17.65
CA TYR A 198 1.97 -6.06 16.89
C TYR A 198 2.13 -5.90 15.38
N ASP A 199 1.88 -4.72 14.83
CA ASP A 199 2.03 -4.41 13.41
C ASP A 199 3.49 -4.58 12.97
N ARG A 200 4.41 -4.16 13.83
CA ARG A 200 5.84 -4.40 13.64
C ARG A 200 6.24 -5.86 13.73
N SER A 201 5.38 -6.81 14.07
CA SER A 201 5.74 -8.23 14.02
C SER A 201 5.64 -8.84 12.60
N ARG A 202 4.96 -8.17 11.66
CA ARG A 202 4.68 -8.68 10.30
C ARG A 202 5.92 -9.11 9.51
N PRO A 203 7.04 -8.36 9.47
CA PRO A 203 8.19 -8.67 8.62
C PRO A 203 9.01 -9.89 9.07
N VAL A 204 8.67 -10.47 10.22
CA VAL A 204 9.37 -11.61 10.83
C VAL A 204 8.83 -12.93 10.29
N ALA A 205 9.76 -13.81 9.93
CA ALA A 205 9.52 -15.16 9.47
C ALA A 205 10.23 -16.18 10.35
N ARG A 206 9.61 -17.36 10.47
CA ARG A 206 10.30 -18.54 11.02
C ARG A 206 11.26 -19.06 9.97
N MET A 207 12.53 -19.20 10.33
CA MET A 207 13.54 -19.82 9.47
C MET A 207 13.61 -21.31 9.80
N VAL A 208 13.32 -22.16 8.81
CA VAL A 208 13.40 -23.62 8.91
C VAL A 208 14.59 -24.09 8.09
N THR A 209 15.67 -24.44 8.77
CA THR A 209 16.94 -24.87 8.15
C THR A 209 17.14 -26.38 8.29
N PRO A 210 18.08 -26.98 7.54
CA PRO A 210 18.51 -28.36 7.80
C PRO A 210 19.10 -28.57 9.20
N ALA A 211 19.68 -27.53 9.80
CA ALA A 211 20.30 -27.58 11.12
C ALA A 211 19.29 -27.35 12.27
N GLY A 212 18.17 -26.69 12.00
CA GLY A 212 17.22 -26.27 13.03
C GLY A 212 16.40 -25.04 12.69
N TYR A 213 15.68 -24.54 13.69
CA TYR A 213 14.90 -23.32 13.66
C TYR A 213 15.73 -22.11 14.08
N CYS A 214 15.49 -21.02 13.39
CA CYS A 214 15.93 -19.67 13.74
C CYS A 214 14.82 -18.68 13.37
N THR A 215 15.10 -17.40 13.55
CA THR A 215 14.26 -16.29 13.11
C THR A 215 14.98 -15.50 12.01
N ALA A 216 14.21 -15.02 11.03
CA ALA A 216 14.70 -14.13 10.00
C ALA A 216 13.67 -13.03 9.68
N TRP A 217 14.08 -11.95 9.04
CA TRP A 217 13.20 -10.80 8.82
C TRP A 217 13.60 -9.96 7.61
N ARG A 218 12.61 -9.28 7.00
CA ARG A 218 12.80 -8.38 5.84
C ARG A 218 13.35 -7.02 6.25
N VAL A 219 14.31 -6.50 5.48
CA VAL A 219 14.93 -5.19 5.71
C VAL A 219 14.91 -4.33 4.45
N GLY A 220 14.31 -3.15 4.55
CA GLY A 220 14.10 -2.27 3.39
C GLY A 220 13.18 -2.86 2.30
N PRO A 221 12.87 -2.06 1.27
CA PRO A 221 11.88 -2.44 0.25
C PRO A 221 12.39 -3.48 -0.75
N THR A 222 13.70 -3.69 -0.83
CA THR A 222 14.33 -4.62 -1.78
C THR A 222 14.49 -6.01 -1.18
N ASN A 223 14.76 -7.01 -2.02
CA ASN A 223 14.98 -8.40 -1.58
C ASN A 223 16.22 -8.54 -0.69
N ARG A 224 16.05 -8.31 0.61
CA ARG A 224 17.07 -8.34 1.65
C ARG A 224 16.45 -8.88 2.94
N MET A 225 17.15 -9.82 3.55
CA MET A 225 16.74 -10.49 4.78
C MET A 225 17.93 -10.61 5.74
N PHE A 226 17.67 -10.50 7.04
CA PHE A 226 18.65 -10.75 8.10
C PHE A 226 18.32 -12.00 8.92
N THR A 227 19.37 -12.66 9.41
CA THR A 227 19.37 -13.70 10.45
C THR A 227 20.78 -13.76 11.07
N ASN A 228 21.07 -14.71 11.97
CA ASN A 228 22.42 -14.88 12.52
C ASN A 228 23.38 -15.68 11.62
N ASN A 229 24.69 -15.49 11.82
CA ASN A 229 25.72 -16.30 11.18
C ASN A 229 25.64 -17.76 11.67
N HIS A 230 25.43 -18.02 12.96
CA HIS A 230 25.32 -19.39 13.46
C HIS A 230 24.08 -20.13 12.92
N CYS A 231 23.06 -19.39 12.46
CA CYS A 231 21.91 -19.94 11.73
C CYS A 231 22.24 -20.24 10.26
N ALA A 232 23.03 -19.38 9.62
CA ALA A 232 23.45 -19.55 8.24
C ALA A 232 24.82 -18.93 7.98
N ALA A 233 25.87 -19.74 8.11
CA ALA A 233 27.25 -19.29 7.98
C ALA A 233 27.76 -19.38 6.54
N VAL A 234 27.13 -20.23 5.71
CA VAL A 234 27.52 -20.44 4.31
C VAL A 234 26.31 -20.42 3.38
N ALA A 235 26.56 -20.21 2.08
CA ALA A 235 25.49 -20.14 1.08
C ALA A 235 24.57 -21.37 1.04
N SER A 236 25.10 -22.56 1.38
CA SER A 236 24.30 -23.79 1.46
C SER A 236 23.26 -23.75 2.58
N ASP A 237 23.52 -23.02 3.66
CA ASP A 237 22.58 -22.89 4.77
C ASP A 237 21.37 -22.05 4.33
N ILE A 238 21.61 -20.98 3.57
CA ILE A 238 20.54 -20.18 2.97
C ILE A 238 19.77 -21.00 1.94
N SER A 239 20.44 -21.61 0.95
CA SER A 239 19.74 -22.34 -0.11
C SER A 239 19.01 -23.58 0.39
N GLY A 240 19.42 -24.15 1.53
CA GLY A 240 18.76 -25.28 2.19
C GLY A 240 17.54 -24.91 3.02
N SER A 241 17.27 -23.62 3.23
CA SER A 241 16.29 -23.14 4.21
C SER A 241 14.99 -22.62 3.59
N GLU A 242 13.92 -22.68 4.40
CA GLU A 242 12.62 -22.06 4.13
C GLU A 242 12.36 -20.93 5.14
N PHE A 243 11.64 -19.90 4.67
CA PHE A 243 11.24 -18.76 5.49
C PHE A 243 9.73 -18.64 5.48
N TRP A 244 9.13 -18.82 6.65
CA TRP A 244 7.68 -18.92 6.82
C TRP A 244 7.15 -17.64 7.44
N PHE A 245 6.53 -16.81 6.60
CA PHE A 245 5.86 -15.59 7.02
C PHE A 245 4.44 -15.91 7.51
N ASN A 246 3.96 -15.07 8.42
CA ASN A 246 2.64 -15.21 9.05
C ASN A 246 2.44 -16.53 9.82
N TYR A 247 3.53 -17.19 10.24
CA TYR A 247 3.45 -18.38 11.11
C TYR A 247 3.12 -17.97 12.55
N GLN A 248 1.83 -17.75 12.82
CA GLN A 248 1.34 -17.22 14.10
C GLN A 248 -0.08 -17.71 14.39
N VAL A 249 -0.49 -17.64 15.65
CA VAL A 249 -1.89 -17.89 16.04
C VAL A 249 -2.78 -16.69 15.70
N THR A 250 -4.04 -16.95 15.38
CA THR A 250 -5.03 -15.90 15.03
C THR A 250 -5.73 -15.29 16.23
N THR A 251 -5.64 -15.90 17.42
CA THR A 251 -6.21 -15.38 18.67
C THR A 251 -5.25 -15.62 19.83
N CYS A 252 -5.36 -14.80 20.87
CA CYS A 252 -4.39 -14.79 21.98
C CYS A 252 -4.35 -16.11 22.77
N THR A 253 -5.47 -16.83 22.87
CA THR A 253 -5.59 -18.09 23.61
C THR A 253 -5.86 -19.29 22.70
N GLY A 254 -5.88 -19.09 21.39
CA GLY A 254 -6.17 -20.15 20.41
C GLY A 254 -4.93 -20.85 19.91
N SER A 255 -5.14 -22.01 19.28
CA SER A 255 -4.11 -22.78 18.56
C SER A 255 -4.28 -22.69 17.04
N THR A 256 -5.25 -21.90 16.56
CA THR A 256 -5.53 -21.76 15.12
C THR A 256 -4.43 -20.95 14.47
N GLN A 257 -3.71 -21.59 13.55
CA GLN A 257 -2.64 -20.97 12.77
C GLN A 257 -3.21 -20.08 11.67
N ALA A 258 -2.59 -18.92 11.46
CA ALA A 258 -2.85 -18.06 10.31
C ALA A 258 -2.35 -18.71 9.01
N THR A 259 -2.77 -18.17 7.86
CA THR A 259 -2.31 -18.62 6.55
C THR A 259 -0.82 -18.28 6.38
N VAL A 260 0.00 -19.31 6.21
CA VAL A 260 1.46 -19.17 6.09
C VAL A 260 1.87 -18.97 4.65
N VAL A 261 2.80 -18.06 4.41
CA VAL A 261 3.49 -17.91 3.13
C VAL A 261 4.92 -18.38 3.27
N LYS A 262 5.35 -19.33 2.45
CA LYS A 262 6.68 -19.93 2.50
C LYS A 262 7.50 -19.52 1.28
N VAL A 263 8.72 -19.05 1.50
CA VAL A 263 9.69 -18.79 0.43
C VAL A 263 11.00 -19.52 0.70
N PRO A 264 11.68 -20.06 -0.33
CA PRO A 264 12.99 -20.67 -0.15
C PRO A 264 14.10 -19.61 -0.17
N GLY A 265 15.22 -19.89 0.49
CA GLY A 265 16.41 -19.06 0.42
C GLY A 265 17.06 -19.06 -0.97
N ASP A 266 17.78 -17.98 -1.27
CA ASP A 266 18.45 -17.79 -2.55
C ASP A 266 19.96 -17.56 -2.40
N VAL A 267 20.39 -16.29 -2.28
CA VAL A 267 21.81 -15.92 -2.27
C VAL A 267 22.21 -15.34 -0.91
N LEU A 268 23.29 -15.88 -0.33
CA LEU A 268 24.01 -15.25 0.78
C LEU A 268 24.78 -14.04 0.25
N LEU A 269 24.53 -12.87 0.83
CA LEU A 269 25.16 -11.60 0.41
C LEU A 269 26.38 -11.27 1.27
N LYS A 270 26.22 -11.35 2.60
CA LYS A 270 27.27 -11.04 3.55
C LYS A 270 27.02 -11.79 4.86
N THR A 271 28.08 -12.20 5.52
CA THR A 271 28.03 -12.78 6.86
C THR A 271 29.27 -12.40 7.66
N ASP A 272 29.17 -12.42 8.98
CA ASP A 272 30.25 -12.17 9.92
C ASP A 272 30.00 -12.96 11.21
N ALA A 273 30.99 -13.73 11.66
CA ALA A 273 30.88 -14.57 12.86
C ALA A 273 31.12 -13.79 14.17
N ASN A 274 31.87 -12.69 14.14
CA ASN A 274 32.13 -11.85 15.33
C ASN A 274 30.89 -11.04 15.71
N LEU A 275 30.17 -10.52 14.71
CA LEU A 275 28.89 -9.81 14.88
C LEU A 275 27.66 -10.72 14.73
N ASP A 276 27.90 -12.03 14.53
CA ASP A 276 26.91 -13.07 14.35
C ASP A 276 25.70 -12.71 13.48
N TYR A 277 25.93 -12.15 12.30
CA TYR A 277 24.84 -11.81 11.36
C TYR A 277 25.06 -12.40 9.98
N THR A 278 23.96 -12.61 9.27
CA THR A 278 23.93 -12.96 7.85
C THR A 278 22.86 -12.13 7.14
N LEU A 279 23.28 -11.44 6.08
CA LEU A 279 22.44 -10.76 5.10
C LEU A 279 22.30 -11.65 3.87
N PHE A 280 21.08 -11.84 3.39
CA PHE A 280 20.79 -12.73 2.27
C PHE A 280 19.54 -12.30 1.48
N THR A 281 19.21 -13.07 0.44
CA THR A 281 18.03 -12.92 -0.41
C THR A 281 17.21 -14.20 -0.44
N VAL A 282 15.93 -14.10 -0.81
CA VAL A 282 15.01 -15.23 -0.97
C VAL A 282 14.45 -15.27 -2.38
N LYS A 283 13.94 -16.43 -2.81
CA LYS A 283 13.18 -16.52 -4.07
C LYS A 283 11.74 -16.10 -3.82
N ASN A 284 11.01 -15.79 -4.90
CA ASN A 284 9.60 -15.41 -4.85
C ASN A 284 9.34 -14.24 -3.88
N PHE A 285 10.25 -13.27 -3.82
CA PHE A 285 10.20 -12.17 -2.86
C PHE A 285 8.90 -11.35 -2.92
N ASP A 286 8.32 -11.22 -4.12
CA ASP A 286 7.06 -10.47 -4.31
C ASP A 286 5.90 -11.08 -3.52
N THR A 287 5.91 -12.41 -3.25
CA THR A 287 4.83 -13.05 -2.48
C THR A 287 4.87 -12.72 -0.99
N ILE A 288 5.95 -12.10 -0.51
CA ILE A 288 6.10 -11.67 0.88
C ILE A 288 6.13 -10.15 1.00
N ALA A 289 5.84 -9.41 -0.08
CA ALA A 289 5.82 -7.96 -0.11
C ALA A 289 4.88 -7.36 0.94
N SER A 290 3.68 -7.95 1.07
CA SER A 290 2.61 -7.54 1.99
C SER A 290 2.91 -7.77 3.47
N PHE A 291 4.04 -8.40 3.83
CA PHE A 291 4.47 -8.52 5.23
C PHE A 291 5.31 -7.34 5.71
N GLY A 292 5.57 -6.36 4.83
CA GLY A 292 6.35 -5.20 5.20
C GLY A 292 7.83 -5.49 5.46
N TYR A 293 8.58 -4.48 5.89
CA TYR A 293 10.02 -4.54 6.12
C TYR A 293 10.46 -3.54 7.18
N TYR A 294 11.52 -3.90 7.90
CA TYR A 294 12.09 -3.01 8.90
C TYR A 294 13.08 -2.00 8.33
N GLY A 295 13.22 -0.90 9.06
CA GLY A 295 14.34 0.01 8.98
C GLY A 295 15.45 -0.37 9.96
N LEU A 296 16.62 0.22 9.79
CA LEU A 296 17.77 0.02 10.66
C LEU A 296 18.02 1.27 11.50
N ASP A 297 18.40 1.05 12.75
CA ASP A 297 18.84 2.11 13.66
C ASP A 297 20.34 1.96 13.95
N PRO A 298 21.22 2.62 13.18
CA PRO A 298 22.67 2.45 13.33
C PRO A 298 23.26 3.32 14.44
N ARG A 299 22.44 3.82 15.38
CA ARG A 299 22.90 4.58 16.54
C ARG A 299 23.41 3.63 17.64
N ALA A 300 24.29 4.15 18.49
CA ALA A 300 24.66 3.47 19.73
C ALA A 300 23.43 3.29 20.63
N PRO A 301 23.18 2.09 21.18
CA PRO A 301 22.11 1.85 22.13
C PRO A 301 22.21 2.75 23.37
N GLN A 302 21.08 3.22 23.87
CA GLN A 302 21.03 4.02 25.09
C GLN A 302 20.52 3.22 26.28
N LEU A 303 21.14 3.41 27.45
CA LEU A 303 20.71 2.74 28.68
C LEU A 303 19.27 3.10 29.01
N ASN A 304 18.46 2.10 29.35
CA ASN A 304 17.02 2.20 29.62
C ASN A 304 16.14 2.57 28.41
N GLU A 305 16.65 2.59 27.18
CA GLU A 305 15.79 2.74 26.00
C GLU A 305 14.85 1.55 25.89
N GLU A 306 13.54 1.82 25.74
CA GLU A 306 12.55 0.77 25.63
C GLU A 306 12.66 0.04 24.30
N ILE A 307 12.57 -1.29 24.36
CA ILE A 307 12.68 -2.18 23.22
C ILE A 307 11.54 -3.19 23.18
N PHE A 308 11.43 -3.91 22.07
CA PHE A 308 10.64 -5.14 21.98
C PHE A 308 11.25 -6.08 20.95
N ILE A 309 10.96 -7.37 21.09
CA ILE A 309 11.52 -8.42 20.23
C ILE A 309 10.38 -9.22 19.63
N ALA A 310 10.42 -9.38 18.31
CA ALA A 310 9.50 -10.24 17.57
C ALA A 310 10.27 -11.45 17.04
N GLY A 311 9.80 -12.66 17.35
CA GLY A 311 10.54 -13.86 16.99
C GLY A 311 9.75 -15.15 17.10
N HIS A 312 10.46 -16.25 16.93
CA HIS A 312 9.95 -17.61 17.00
C HIS A 312 10.65 -18.41 18.11
N PRO A 313 10.33 -18.13 19.39
CA PRO A 313 11.02 -18.74 20.52
C PRO A 313 10.69 -20.24 20.58
N GLY A 314 11.69 -21.07 20.83
CA GLY A 314 11.59 -22.52 20.71
C GLY A 314 11.35 -23.03 19.27
N GLY A 315 11.38 -22.14 18.27
CA GLY A 315 10.88 -22.43 16.91
C GLY A 315 9.36 -22.42 16.81
N ARG A 316 8.65 -21.92 17.83
CA ARG A 316 7.19 -21.90 17.89
C ARG A 316 6.56 -20.82 17.02
N MET A 317 5.24 -20.76 17.00
CA MET A 317 4.46 -19.67 16.41
C MET A 317 4.87 -18.32 17.00
N LYS A 318 4.73 -17.26 16.20
CA LYS A 318 5.29 -15.94 16.50
C LYS A 318 4.84 -15.37 17.85
N GLU A 319 5.82 -14.98 18.67
CA GLU A 319 5.61 -14.35 19.97
C GLU A 319 6.31 -12.99 20.02
N LEU A 320 5.85 -12.13 20.93
CA LEU A 320 6.45 -10.83 21.23
C LEU A 320 6.95 -10.80 22.67
N ALA A 321 8.20 -10.37 22.86
CA ALA A 321 8.74 -9.98 24.16
C ALA A 321 8.63 -8.46 24.29
N ILE A 322 7.71 -8.00 25.15
CA ILE A 322 7.40 -6.57 25.35
C ILE A 322 7.59 -6.14 26.80
N VAL A 323 7.39 -7.05 27.75
CA VAL A 323 7.55 -6.80 29.19
C VAL A 323 8.57 -7.76 29.75
N SER A 324 9.18 -7.38 30.88
CA SER A 324 10.12 -8.22 31.63
C SER A 324 9.91 -7.99 33.13
N ASP A 325 9.75 -9.08 33.87
CA ASP A 325 9.65 -9.10 35.33
C ASP A 325 10.92 -8.55 36.00
N GLN A 326 12.10 -8.78 35.41
CA GLN A 326 13.38 -8.23 35.88
C GLN A 326 13.50 -6.72 35.71
N ASP A 327 12.70 -6.15 34.82
CA ASP A 327 12.59 -4.70 34.66
C ASP A 327 11.54 -4.07 35.59
N GLY A 328 11.17 -4.78 36.66
CA GLY A 328 10.14 -4.38 37.62
C GLY A 328 8.73 -4.65 37.10
N GLY A 329 8.57 -5.61 36.18
CA GLY A 329 7.32 -5.89 35.46
C GLY A 329 6.96 -4.83 34.41
N GLY A 330 7.92 -3.96 34.07
CA GLY A 330 7.77 -2.90 33.10
C GLY A 330 8.03 -3.35 31.66
N ARG A 331 8.07 -2.38 30.75
CA ARG A 331 8.49 -2.64 29.36
C ARG A 331 9.95 -3.05 29.34
N CYS A 332 10.22 -4.02 28.47
CA CYS A 332 11.54 -4.37 27.99
C CYS A 332 12.40 -3.15 27.68
N ARG A 333 13.67 -3.15 28.12
CA ARG A 333 14.61 -2.06 27.85
C ARG A 333 16.04 -2.55 27.67
N VAL A 334 16.90 -1.67 27.16
CA VAL A 334 18.35 -1.89 27.16
C VAL A 334 18.87 -1.80 28.59
N ASN A 335 19.41 -2.90 29.12
CA ASN A 335 19.95 -2.99 30.47
C ASN A 335 21.47 -2.84 30.51
N ASP A 336 22.15 -3.19 29.41
CA ASP A 336 23.56 -2.93 29.20
C ASP A 336 23.79 -2.46 27.76
N THR A 337 24.41 -1.30 27.58
CA THR A 337 24.67 -0.74 26.25
C THR A 337 25.83 -1.42 25.53
N GLN A 338 26.66 -2.19 26.24
CA GLN A 338 27.85 -2.82 25.70
C GLN A 338 28.25 -4.09 26.45
N THR A 339 28.01 -5.24 25.83
CA THR A 339 28.40 -6.56 26.34
C THR A 339 29.37 -7.26 25.41
N THR A 340 30.02 -8.31 25.91
CA THR A 340 30.91 -9.17 25.10
C THR A 340 30.12 -10.36 24.59
N GLY A 341 29.70 -10.28 23.33
CA GLY A 341 29.14 -11.41 22.60
C GLY A 341 30.21 -12.30 21.98
N ASN A 342 30.04 -12.69 20.71
CA ASN A 342 31.05 -13.47 19.97
C ASN A 342 32.35 -12.68 19.73
N GLY A 343 32.25 -11.36 19.67
CA GLY A 343 33.37 -10.41 19.69
C GLY A 343 33.38 -9.57 20.96
N GLY A 344 34.53 -9.00 21.29
CA GLY A 344 34.65 -8.08 22.43
C GLY A 344 33.82 -6.81 22.21
N ASN A 345 32.90 -6.50 23.14
CA ASN A 345 32.11 -5.26 23.15
C ASN A 345 31.24 -5.03 21.90
N VAL A 346 30.75 -6.09 21.27
CA VAL A 346 29.97 -5.99 20.02
C VAL A 346 28.46 -6.01 20.23
N ASP A 347 28.01 -6.31 21.45
CA ASP A 347 26.62 -6.57 21.77
C ASP A 347 26.03 -5.53 22.72
N MET A 348 24.71 -5.55 22.85
CA MET A 348 23.97 -4.91 23.95
C MET A 348 23.15 -5.96 24.70
N GLY A 349 22.92 -5.73 26.00
CA GLY A 349 22.22 -6.63 26.91
C GLY A 349 20.83 -6.14 27.31
N TYR A 350 19.90 -7.07 27.49
CA TYR A 350 18.53 -6.82 27.94
C TYR A 350 17.92 -8.03 28.65
N TYR A 351 16.92 -7.81 29.50
CA TYR A 351 16.21 -8.88 30.22
C TYR A 351 14.90 -9.35 29.55
N CYS A 352 14.64 -8.90 28.32
CA CYS A 352 13.53 -9.44 27.53
C CYS A 352 13.69 -10.93 27.35
N ASP A 353 12.69 -11.69 27.77
CA ASP A 353 12.72 -13.13 27.58
C ASP A 353 12.84 -13.51 26.11
N THR A 354 13.70 -14.48 25.86
CA THR A 354 13.82 -15.18 24.58
C THR A 354 14.03 -16.66 24.88
N GLU A 355 14.14 -17.49 23.84
CA GLU A 355 14.54 -18.89 23.92
C GLU A 355 15.37 -19.20 22.67
N GLY A 356 16.02 -20.36 22.61
CA GLY A 356 16.62 -20.80 21.35
C GLY A 356 15.57 -20.80 20.22
N GLY A 357 15.99 -20.60 18.98
CA GLY A 357 15.07 -20.30 17.86
C GLY A 357 14.75 -18.81 17.70
N ASN A 358 14.87 -17.99 18.76
CA ASN A 358 14.90 -16.53 18.60
C ASN A 358 16.19 -16.01 17.97
N SER A 359 17.22 -16.84 17.81
CA SER A 359 18.42 -16.49 17.04
C SER A 359 18.05 -15.82 15.72
N GLY A 360 18.48 -14.57 15.55
CA GLY A 360 18.25 -13.75 14.37
C GLY A 360 17.05 -12.83 14.50
N SER A 361 16.35 -12.84 15.64
CA SER A 361 15.23 -11.94 15.89
C SER A 361 15.69 -10.48 15.94
N PRO A 362 14.92 -9.56 15.33
CA PRO A 362 15.17 -8.13 15.44
C PRO A 362 14.86 -7.64 16.86
N VAL A 363 15.75 -6.85 17.43
CA VAL A 363 15.50 -6.08 18.65
C VAL A 363 15.19 -4.65 18.23
N LEU A 364 13.95 -4.22 18.43
CA LEU A 364 13.44 -2.94 17.94
C LEU A 364 13.46 -1.88 19.04
N ALA A 365 13.99 -0.71 18.73
CA ALA A 365 13.82 0.48 19.58
C ALA A 365 12.39 1.02 19.44
N ARG A 366 11.69 1.24 20.55
CA ARG A 366 10.34 1.83 20.52
C ARG A 366 10.32 3.27 20.00
N SER A 367 11.41 3.99 20.24
CA SER A 367 11.56 5.40 19.85
C SER A 367 11.49 5.59 18.33
N SER A 368 12.04 4.65 17.57
CA SER A 368 12.15 4.72 16.11
C SER A 368 11.35 3.64 15.37
N ASN A 369 10.94 2.57 16.06
CA ASN A 369 10.40 1.33 15.46
C ASN A 369 11.34 0.68 14.43
N LYS A 370 12.64 0.88 14.62
CA LYS A 370 13.71 0.33 13.77
C LYS A 370 14.56 -0.66 14.55
N VAL A 371 15.27 -1.52 13.82
CA VAL A 371 16.11 -2.56 14.43
C VAL A 371 17.40 -1.94 14.97
N LEU A 372 17.55 -2.00 16.29
CA LEU A 372 18.70 -1.50 17.04
C LEU A 372 19.77 -2.58 17.25
N ALA A 373 19.36 -3.85 17.34
CA ALA A 373 20.26 -4.99 17.44
C ALA A 373 19.66 -6.28 16.88
N LEU A 374 20.50 -7.30 16.72
CA LEU A 374 20.14 -8.64 16.26
C LEU A 374 20.39 -9.65 17.38
N HIS A 375 19.34 -10.25 17.94
CA HIS A 375 19.47 -11.20 19.05
C HIS A 375 20.25 -12.46 18.64
N HIS A 376 21.16 -12.95 19.49
CA HIS A 376 21.87 -14.22 19.25
C HIS A 376 22.34 -14.99 20.49
N LEU A 377 22.53 -14.33 21.64
CA LEU A 377 22.97 -14.97 22.88
C LEU A 377 21.94 -14.83 23.99
N GLY A 378 21.84 -15.86 24.82
CA GLY A 378 21.01 -15.85 26.01
C GLY A 378 21.77 -16.20 27.28
N GLY A 379 21.23 -15.79 28.42
CA GLY A 379 21.91 -15.96 29.72
C GLY A 379 21.26 -15.16 30.85
N CYS A 380 19.93 -15.05 30.85
CA CYS A 380 19.11 -14.08 31.58
C CYS A 380 19.34 -12.65 31.08
N LEU A 381 20.57 -12.13 31.18
CA LEU A 381 20.97 -10.97 30.38
C LEU A 381 21.17 -11.46 28.94
N ASN A 382 20.10 -11.38 28.16
CA ASN A 382 20.10 -11.75 26.76
C ASN A 382 20.84 -10.67 25.96
N GLU A 383 21.53 -11.08 24.90
CA GLU A 383 22.38 -10.18 24.13
C GLU A 383 22.03 -10.18 22.64
N GLY A 384 22.28 -9.03 22.02
CA GLY A 384 22.11 -8.83 20.60
C GLY A 384 23.23 -7.99 20.00
N ALA A 385 23.71 -8.39 18.82
CA ALA A 385 24.74 -7.70 18.08
C ALA A 385 24.25 -6.32 17.62
N ARG A 386 25.01 -5.27 17.93
CA ARG A 386 24.57 -3.88 17.74
C ARG A 386 24.53 -3.48 16.26
N MET A 387 23.43 -2.90 15.84
CA MET A 387 23.23 -2.50 14.44
C MET A 387 24.21 -1.42 13.99
N GLU A 388 24.69 -0.57 14.90
CA GLU A 388 25.75 0.42 14.62
C GLU A 388 27.05 -0.21 14.08
N LEU A 389 27.33 -1.48 14.44
CA LEU A 389 28.52 -2.22 14.01
C LEU A 389 28.24 -3.06 12.75
N ILE A 390 27.00 -3.55 12.60
CA ILE A 390 26.58 -4.32 11.43
C ILE A 390 26.44 -3.41 10.22
N TRP A 391 25.79 -2.24 10.37
CA TRP A 391 25.45 -1.34 9.27
C TRP A 391 26.64 -0.99 8.35
N PRO A 392 27.81 -0.58 8.87
CA PRO A 392 28.97 -0.28 8.01
C PRO A 392 29.41 -1.45 7.12
N GLN A 393 29.20 -2.70 7.55
CA GLN A 393 29.59 -3.87 6.77
C GLN A 393 28.63 -4.20 5.63
N VAL A 394 27.39 -3.70 5.70
CA VAL A 394 26.31 -4.03 4.75
C VAL A 394 25.82 -2.84 3.94
N ALA A 395 26.25 -1.62 4.26
CA ALA A 395 25.74 -0.37 3.68
C ALA A 395 25.71 -0.36 2.14
N THR A 396 26.71 -0.96 1.50
CA THR A 396 26.79 -1.05 0.03
C THR A 396 25.66 -1.86 -0.61
N HIS A 397 25.10 -2.84 0.12
CA HIS A 397 23.94 -3.62 -0.33
C HIS A 397 22.62 -2.82 -0.33
N PHE A 398 22.64 -1.62 0.26
CA PHE A 398 21.54 -0.67 0.38
C PHE A 398 21.86 0.70 -0.26
N GLY A 399 22.83 0.76 -1.18
CA GLY A 399 23.22 2.01 -1.84
C GLY A 399 23.77 3.07 -0.88
N ASN A 400 24.32 2.64 0.25
CA ASN A 400 24.81 3.48 1.35
C ASN A 400 23.74 4.36 2.01
N GLN A 401 22.46 4.00 1.87
CA GLN A 401 21.35 4.67 2.54
C GLN A 401 20.75 3.74 3.59
N VAL A 402 20.68 4.22 4.83
CA VAL A 402 20.10 3.47 5.95
C VAL A 402 18.62 3.21 5.62
N PRO A 403 18.15 1.96 5.60
CA PRO A 403 16.73 1.67 5.39
C PRO A 403 15.87 2.32 6.47
N ASP A 404 14.87 3.12 6.06
CA ASP A 404 13.99 3.82 7.00
C ASP A 404 12.90 2.90 7.58
N GLY A 405 12.62 1.78 6.89
CA GLY A 405 11.53 0.86 7.21
C GLY A 405 10.23 1.29 6.56
N ASP A 406 9.29 0.37 6.41
CA ASP A 406 7.92 0.82 6.18
C ASP A 406 7.42 1.52 7.44
N THR A 407 6.38 2.34 7.37
CA THR A 407 5.87 3.04 8.56
C THR A 407 5.04 2.12 9.46
N GLY A 408 5.02 0.80 9.21
CA GLY A 408 4.17 -0.15 9.92
C GLY A 408 2.68 0.15 9.79
N GLY A 409 2.28 1.04 8.87
CA GLY A 409 0.87 1.28 8.58
C GLY A 409 0.27 -0.03 8.12
N GLY A 410 -0.74 -0.53 8.86
CA GLY A 410 -1.62 -1.55 8.30
C GLY A 410 -2.14 -1.07 6.95
N ASN A 411 -2.28 -2.00 6.02
CA ASN A 411 -2.80 -1.76 4.68
C ASN A 411 -4.00 -0.80 4.74
N ALA A 412 -3.83 0.41 4.23
CA ALA A 412 -4.91 1.38 4.15
C ALA A 412 -5.76 0.99 2.94
N ALA A 413 -6.96 0.46 3.24
CA ALA A 413 -7.84 -0.04 2.19
C ALA A 413 -7.96 0.98 1.02
N PRO A 414 -7.92 0.50 -0.23
CA PRO A 414 -7.94 1.34 -1.41
C PRO A 414 -9.20 2.18 -1.40
N VAL A 415 -9.22 3.31 -2.09
CA VAL A 415 -10.44 4.10 -2.25
C VAL A 415 -11.05 3.77 -3.59
N ALA A 416 -12.06 2.88 -3.58
CA ALA A 416 -12.90 2.63 -4.75
C ALA A 416 -13.54 3.94 -5.25
N ASN A 417 -13.31 4.27 -6.51
CA ASN A 417 -13.88 5.46 -7.13
C ASN A 417 -14.07 5.26 -8.63
N PHE A 418 -15.12 5.86 -9.18
CA PHE A 418 -15.37 5.83 -10.61
C PHE A 418 -16.30 6.94 -11.08
N THR A 419 -16.20 7.25 -12.37
CA THR A 419 -17.09 8.13 -13.12
C THR A 419 -17.76 7.35 -14.26
N TYR A 420 -18.79 7.93 -14.88
CA TYR A 420 -19.49 7.30 -15.99
C TYR A 420 -20.03 8.35 -16.98
N THR A 421 -20.26 7.90 -18.21
CA THR A 421 -21.05 8.61 -19.22
C THR A 421 -22.13 7.68 -19.77
N VAL A 422 -23.29 8.22 -20.14
CA VAL A 422 -24.39 7.45 -20.72
C VAL A 422 -24.74 8.01 -22.09
N SER A 423 -24.87 7.14 -23.08
CA SER A 423 -25.42 7.44 -24.39
C SER A 423 -26.54 6.45 -24.68
N ALA A 424 -27.77 6.93 -24.70
CA ALA A 424 -28.97 6.09 -24.76
C ALA A 424 -28.96 5.00 -23.68
N ARG A 425 -28.80 3.72 -24.08
CA ARG A 425 -28.78 2.58 -23.15
C ARG A 425 -27.39 2.08 -22.78
N THR A 426 -26.34 2.73 -23.26
CA THR A 426 -24.97 2.30 -23.02
C THR A 426 -24.28 3.24 -22.05
N ALA A 427 -23.82 2.70 -20.92
CA ALA A 427 -22.98 3.37 -19.95
C ALA A 427 -21.52 2.96 -20.14
N SER A 428 -20.62 3.94 -20.19
CA SER A 428 -19.17 3.74 -20.21
C SER A 428 -18.59 4.23 -18.90
N PHE A 429 -17.93 3.33 -18.16
CA PHE A 429 -17.37 3.59 -16.84
C PHE A 429 -15.87 3.86 -16.94
N THR A 430 -15.38 4.78 -16.12
CA THR A 430 -13.95 5.04 -15.95
C THR A 430 -13.59 4.84 -14.48
N ASP A 431 -12.72 3.87 -14.22
CA ASP A 431 -12.14 3.67 -12.89
C ASP A 431 -11.22 4.84 -12.53
N ALA A 432 -11.43 5.38 -11.33
CA ALA A 432 -10.64 6.45 -10.73
C ALA A 432 -10.18 6.06 -9.31
N SER A 433 -10.20 4.75 -9.01
CA SER A 433 -9.82 4.22 -7.71
C SER A 433 -8.32 4.42 -7.48
N SER A 434 -7.96 4.67 -6.23
CA SER A 434 -6.58 4.89 -5.80
C SER A 434 -6.27 4.02 -4.60
N ASP A 435 -4.99 3.77 -4.40
CA ASP A 435 -4.46 3.15 -3.21
C ASP A 435 -3.30 4.02 -2.71
N SER A 436 -3.31 4.35 -1.43
CA SER A 436 -2.38 5.32 -0.84
C SER A 436 -1.02 4.74 -0.51
N ASP A 437 -0.98 3.43 -0.30
CA ASP A 437 0.16 2.67 0.23
C ASP A 437 0.44 1.40 -0.59
N GLY A 438 -0.42 1.07 -1.55
CA GLY A 438 -0.24 -0.08 -2.44
C GLY A 438 -0.72 0.14 -3.89
N THR A 439 -1.12 -0.97 -4.51
CA THR A 439 -1.69 -1.01 -5.86
C THR A 439 -2.97 -1.84 -5.90
N ILE A 440 -3.91 -1.48 -6.79
CA ILE A 440 -5.18 -2.21 -6.91
C ILE A 440 -4.98 -3.53 -7.68
N ALA A 441 -4.96 -4.64 -6.95
CA ALA A 441 -4.82 -6.00 -7.45
C ALA A 441 -6.04 -6.50 -8.23
N SER A 442 -7.27 -6.17 -7.81
CA SER A 442 -8.48 -6.64 -8.51
C SER A 442 -9.68 -5.69 -8.43
N ARG A 443 -10.62 -5.88 -9.38
CA ARG A 443 -11.85 -5.07 -9.53
C ARG A 443 -13.04 -5.98 -9.78
N SER A 444 -14.16 -5.66 -9.16
CA SER A 444 -15.43 -6.32 -9.35
C SER A 444 -16.54 -5.29 -9.50
N TRP A 445 -17.15 -5.26 -10.68
CA TRP A 445 -18.29 -4.42 -11.02
C TRP A 445 -19.58 -5.21 -10.89
N ASN A 446 -20.61 -4.60 -10.30
CA ASN A 446 -22.00 -5.04 -10.38
C ASN A 446 -22.84 -3.90 -10.95
N PHE A 447 -23.52 -4.13 -12.07
CA PHE A 447 -24.21 -3.07 -12.81
C PHE A 447 -25.64 -2.79 -12.33
N GLY A 448 -26.11 -3.47 -11.27
CA GLY A 448 -27.44 -3.28 -10.70
C GLY A 448 -28.59 -3.98 -11.45
N ASP A 449 -28.28 -4.68 -12.56
CA ASP A 449 -29.23 -5.48 -13.36
C ASP A 449 -28.96 -7.00 -13.26
N GLY A 450 -28.10 -7.40 -12.32
CA GLY A 450 -27.66 -8.80 -12.13
C GLY A 450 -26.42 -9.19 -12.93
N THR A 451 -25.88 -8.32 -13.78
CA THR A 451 -24.63 -8.58 -14.53
C THR A 451 -23.40 -7.98 -13.86
N THR A 452 -22.21 -8.54 -14.13
CA THR A 452 -20.94 -8.17 -13.52
C THR A 452 -19.80 -8.02 -14.53
N SER A 453 -18.68 -7.43 -14.12
CA SER A 453 -17.44 -7.33 -14.91
C SER A 453 -16.21 -7.24 -14.01
N THR A 454 -15.04 -7.64 -14.51
CA THR A 454 -13.73 -7.45 -13.85
C THR A 454 -12.78 -6.53 -14.64
N ALA A 455 -13.23 -5.98 -15.77
CA ALA A 455 -12.43 -5.05 -16.56
C ALA A 455 -12.18 -3.74 -15.79
N THR A 456 -11.04 -3.10 -16.03
CA THR A 456 -10.67 -1.82 -15.37
C THR A 456 -11.74 -0.75 -15.60
N SER A 457 -12.08 -0.49 -16.86
CA SER A 457 -13.06 0.53 -17.27
C SER A 457 -14.07 -0.11 -18.24
N PRO A 458 -15.14 -0.77 -17.76
CA PRO A 458 -16.08 -1.49 -18.61
C PRO A 458 -17.05 -0.55 -19.35
N SER A 459 -17.60 -1.04 -20.47
CA SER A 459 -18.79 -0.48 -21.11
C SER A 459 -19.95 -1.48 -20.99
N LYS A 460 -21.15 -1.00 -20.65
CA LYS A 460 -22.34 -1.81 -20.36
C LYS A 460 -23.56 -1.24 -21.08
N THR A 461 -24.24 -2.09 -21.84
CA THR A 461 -25.55 -1.78 -22.43
C THR A 461 -26.67 -2.43 -21.61
N TYR A 462 -27.66 -1.64 -21.21
CA TYR A 462 -28.82 -2.06 -20.45
C TYR A 462 -30.00 -2.40 -21.37
N SER A 463 -30.83 -3.36 -20.97
CA SER A 463 -31.98 -3.81 -21.77
C SER A 463 -33.18 -2.87 -21.68
N ALA A 464 -33.28 -2.08 -20.61
CA ALA A 464 -34.36 -1.14 -20.34
C ALA A 464 -33.83 0.22 -19.84
N ASP A 465 -34.65 1.25 -20.03
CA ASP A 465 -34.43 2.55 -19.40
C ASP A 465 -34.76 2.42 -17.91
N GLY A 466 -34.01 3.08 -17.04
CA GLY A 466 -34.18 2.96 -15.60
C GLY A 466 -32.97 3.48 -14.82
N SER A 467 -33.12 3.57 -13.49
CA SER A 467 -32.03 3.88 -12.58
C SER A 467 -31.45 2.59 -12.02
N TYR A 468 -30.15 2.37 -12.22
CA TYR A 468 -29.44 1.18 -11.76
C TYR A 468 -28.38 1.57 -10.72
N THR A 469 -28.34 0.88 -9.59
CA THR A 469 -27.28 1.06 -8.59
C THR A 469 -26.05 0.28 -9.03
N VAL A 470 -25.05 0.98 -9.56
CA VAL A 470 -23.78 0.39 -10.00
C VAL A 470 -22.79 0.41 -8.85
N THR A 471 -22.13 -0.71 -8.60
CA THR A 471 -21.19 -0.92 -7.51
C THR A 471 -19.83 -1.37 -8.05
N LEU A 472 -18.77 -0.70 -7.64
CA LEU A 472 -17.38 -1.11 -7.86
C LEU A 472 -16.76 -1.49 -6.51
N THR A 473 -16.28 -2.73 -6.41
CA THR A 473 -15.43 -3.20 -5.33
C THR A 473 -14.02 -3.36 -5.86
N VAL A 474 -13.04 -2.75 -5.18
CA VAL A 474 -11.61 -2.91 -5.48
C VAL A 474 -10.91 -3.58 -4.32
N THR A 475 -9.89 -4.39 -4.63
CA THR A 475 -9.00 -5.05 -3.67
C THR A 475 -7.57 -4.65 -3.98
N ASP A 476 -6.81 -4.25 -2.96
CA ASP A 476 -5.39 -3.92 -3.10
C ASP A 476 -4.49 -5.17 -3.08
N ASP A 477 -3.19 -4.96 -3.25
CA ASP A 477 -2.12 -5.96 -3.22
C ASP A 477 -1.84 -6.55 -1.84
N ASP A 478 -2.35 -5.91 -0.78
CA ASP A 478 -2.28 -6.35 0.61
C ASP A 478 -3.62 -6.97 1.11
N GLY A 479 -4.59 -7.18 0.20
CA GLY A 479 -5.87 -7.86 0.41
C GLY A 479 -7.02 -7.06 1.03
N ALA A 480 -6.86 -5.77 1.35
CA ALA A 480 -7.99 -4.97 1.84
C ALA A 480 -8.87 -4.50 0.68
N THR A 481 -10.11 -4.15 1.02
CA THR A 481 -11.13 -3.86 0.00
C THR A 481 -11.91 -2.61 0.35
N HIS A 482 -12.38 -1.94 -0.70
CA HIS A 482 -13.33 -0.86 -0.57
C HIS A 482 -14.35 -0.92 -1.69
N THR A 483 -15.55 -0.41 -1.41
CA THR A 483 -16.67 -0.46 -2.32
C THR A 483 -17.28 0.93 -2.48
N LYS A 484 -17.57 1.32 -3.71
CA LYS A 484 -18.35 2.51 -4.04
C LYS A 484 -19.58 2.10 -4.84
N SER A 485 -20.75 2.60 -4.44
CA SER A 485 -22.00 2.47 -5.18
C SER A 485 -22.52 3.84 -5.62
N GLN A 486 -23.04 3.94 -6.83
CA GLN A 486 -23.76 5.13 -7.31
C GLN A 486 -24.90 4.77 -8.25
N ALA A 487 -25.96 5.59 -8.23
CA ALA A 487 -27.07 5.46 -9.16
C ALA A 487 -26.66 5.97 -10.55
N VAL A 488 -26.91 5.15 -11.57
CA VAL A 488 -26.69 5.45 -12.98
C VAL A 488 -28.05 5.42 -13.68
N VAL A 489 -28.46 6.57 -14.21
CA VAL A 489 -29.72 6.69 -14.94
C VAL A 489 -29.47 6.37 -16.41
N ILE A 490 -30.09 5.29 -16.88
CA ILE A 490 -30.06 4.81 -18.25
C ILE A 490 -31.35 5.26 -18.91
N GLY A 491 -31.25 5.95 -20.04
CA GLY A 491 -32.43 6.50 -20.68
C GLY A 491 -32.18 6.94 -22.11
N THR A 492 -33.19 6.75 -22.94
CA THR A 492 -33.22 7.24 -24.32
C THR A 492 -33.64 8.71 -24.44
N SER A 493 -34.17 9.30 -23.36
CA SER A 493 -34.52 10.72 -23.24
C SER A 493 -33.73 11.35 -22.10
N ASP A 494 -32.71 12.14 -22.45
CA ASP A 494 -31.82 12.77 -21.48
C ASP A 494 -32.44 14.05 -20.88
N THR A 495 -33.40 13.87 -19.97
CA THR A 495 -34.19 14.95 -19.36
C THR A 495 -33.70 15.35 -17.98
N VAL A 496 -32.52 14.92 -17.54
CA VAL A 496 -31.96 15.26 -16.22
C VAL A 496 -30.67 16.07 -16.38
N LEU A 497 -30.63 17.24 -15.75
CA LEU A 497 -29.46 18.11 -15.73
C LEU A 497 -28.53 17.70 -14.59
N ALA A 498 -27.23 17.65 -14.90
CA ALA A 498 -26.16 17.51 -13.92
C ALA A 498 -25.51 18.89 -13.66
N ASN A 499 -25.01 19.10 -12.44
CA ASN A 499 -24.40 20.36 -12.04
C ASN A 499 -23.25 20.76 -12.96
N GLY A 500 -23.37 21.92 -13.62
CA GLY A 500 -22.37 22.51 -14.51
C GLY A 500 -22.26 21.85 -15.89
N VAL A 501 -23.08 20.85 -16.21
CA VAL A 501 -23.00 20.11 -17.47
C VAL A 501 -24.05 20.61 -18.46
N ALA A 502 -23.59 20.99 -19.66
CA ALA A 502 -24.45 21.47 -20.73
C ALA A 502 -25.20 20.34 -21.46
N LYS A 503 -26.49 20.54 -21.73
CA LYS A 503 -27.25 19.84 -22.76
C LYS A 503 -27.21 20.68 -24.03
N THR A 504 -26.52 20.21 -25.06
CA THR A 504 -26.26 20.97 -26.29
C THR A 504 -27.10 20.46 -27.46
N ASN A 505 -27.06 21.19 -28.58
CA ASN A 505 -27.76 20.85 -29.83
C ASN A 505 -29.28 20.68 -29.67
N LEU A 506 -29.87 21.42 -28.73
CA LEU A 506 -31.30 21.38 -28.48
C LEU A 506 -32.06 22.09 -29.59
N SER A 507 -33.19 21.52 -29.97
CA SER A 507 -34.08 22.07 -31.00
C SER A 507 -35.54 21.76 -30.70
N ALA A 508 -36.43 22.69 -31.01
CA ALA A 508 -37.86 22.46 -30.93
C ALA A 508 -38.62 23.32 -31.96
N ALA A 509 -39.75 22.80 -32.44
CA ALA A 509 -40.67 23.56 -33.31
C ALA A 509 -41.44 24.62 -32.51
N ALA A 510 -41.89 25.68 -33.18
CA ALA A 510 -42.67 26.75 -32.53
C ALA A 510 -43.87 26.18 -31.74
N GLY A 511 -44.01 26.59 -30.48
CA GLY A 511 -45.03 26.11 -29.56
C GLY A 511 -44.69 24.82 -28.79
N ALA A 512 -43.65 24.08 -29.18
CA ALA A 512 -43.20 22.88 -28.46
C ALA A 512 -42.36 23.24 -27.21
N SER A 513 -42.13 22.26 -26.35
CA SER A 513 -41.31 22.44 -25.15
C SER A 513 -40.42 21.23 -24.90
N LEU A 514 -39.18 21.50 -24.47
CA LEU A 514 -38.28 20.51 -23.89
C LEU A 514 -38.34 20.65 -22.37
N ASN A 515 -38.42 19.54 -21.66
CA ASN A 515 -38.57 19.53 -20.20
C ASN A 515 -37.41 18.79 -19.56
N TYR A 516 -36.85 19.39 -18.53
CA TYR A 516 -35.71 18.87 -17.77
C TYR A 516 -35.95 18.98 -16.27
N THR A 517 -35.19 18.22 -15.49
CA THR A 517 -35.17 18.31 -14.03
C THR A 517 -33.75 18.40 -13.50
N MET A 518 -33.57 19.02 -12.33
CA MET A 518 -32.32 19.07 -11.58
C MET A 518 -32.60 18.93 -10.09
N VAL A 519 -31.90 18.01 -9.42
CA VAL A 519 -31.96 17.89 -7.96
C VAL A 519 -30.95 18.84 -7.34
N VAL A 520 -31.43 19.73 -6.47
CA VAL A 520 -30.61 20.73 -5.76
C VAL A 520 -30.51 20.33 -4.28
N PRO A 521 -29.30 20.02 -3.77
CA PRO A 521 -29.10 19.66 -2.37
C PRO A 521 -29.38 20.81 -1.39
N ALA A 522 -29.66 20.46 -0.13
CA ALA A 522 -29.74 21.44 0.95
C ALA A 522 -28.40 22.15 1.19
N GLY A 523 -28.46 23.43 1.57
CA GLY A 523 -27.26 24.26 1.84
C GLY A 523 -26.55 24.77 0.59
N THR A 524 -27.10 24.52 -0.60
CA THR A 524 -26.57 25.01 -1.88
C THR A 524 -26.70 26.53 -1.99
N THR A 525 -25.72 27.18 -2.63
CA THR A 525 -25.74 28.61 -2.97
C THR A 525 -25.59 28.81 -4.48
N ASN A 526 -26.07 29.96 -4.99
CA ASN A 526 -25.87 30.41 -6.38
C ASN A 526 -26.35 29.41 -7.45
N LEU A 527 -27.58 28.92 -7.35
CA LEU A 527 -28.18 28.11 -8.40
C LEU A 527 -28.49 28.96 -9.63
N ALA A 528 -28.12 28.50 -10.82
CA ALA A 528 -28.41 29.14 -12.09
C ALA A 528 -28.82 28.12 -13.15
N PHE A 529 -29.83 28.45 -13.96
CA PHE A 529 -30.16 27.76 -15.20
C PHE A 529 -29.97 28.73 -16.35
N THR A 530 -29.11 28.38 -17.31
CA THR A 530 -28.71 29.27 -18.41
C THR A 530 -28.93 28.58 -19.73
N THR A 531 -29.59 29.28 -20.66
CA THR A 531 -29.65 28.90 -22.06
C THR A 531 -28.74 29.80 -22.89
N SER A 532 -28.05 29.25 -23.89
CA SER A 532 -27.14 30.02 -24.75
C SER A 532 -26.95 29.38 -26.13
N GLY A 533 -26.47 30.18 -27.09
CA GLY A 533 -26.15 29.74 -28.45
C GLY A 533 -27.39 29.45 -29.33
N GLY A 534 -27.12 28.92 -30.52
CA GLY A 534 -28.15 28.53 -31.48
C GLY A 534 -28.83 29.70 -32.20
N THR A 535 -29.90 29.37 -32.94
CA THR A 535 -30.78 30.29 -33.66
C THR A 535 -32.23 30.14 -33.16
N GLY A 536 -33.08 31.14 -33.38
CA GLY A 536 -34.48 31.13 -32.94
C GLY A 536 -34.72 31.88 -31.62
N ASP A 537 -35.84 31.56 -30.97
CA ASP A 537 -36.31 32.21 -29.75
C ASP A 537 -36.88 31.17 -28.77
N ALA A 538 -36.18 30.96 -27.66
CA ALA A 538 -36.45 29.93 -26.67
C ALA A 538 -36.63 30.54 -25.28
N ASP A 539 -37.84 30.45 -24.75
CA ASP A 539 -38.22 30.93 -23.43
C ASP A 539 -37.90 29.89 -22.33
N LEU A 540 -37.21 30.30 -21.28
CA LEU A 540 -36.85 29.51 -20.10
C LEU A 540 -37.85 29.70 -18.96
N TYR A 541 -38.37 28.60 -18.43
CA TYR A 541 -39.20 28.57 -17.24
C TYR A 541 -38.61 27.62 -16.21
N VAL A 542 -38.54 28.05 -14.95
CA VAL A 542 -38.02 27.22 -13.85
C VAL A 542 -38.99 27.24 -12.68
N LYS A 543 -39.23 26.07 -12.06
CA LYS A 543 -40.06 25.94 -10.86
C LYS A 543 -39.60 24.80 -9.95
N LEU A 544 -39.61 25.03 -8.64
CA LEU A 544 -39.34 24.02 -7.62
C LEU A 544 -40.57 23.13 -7.39
N GLY A 545 -40.35 21.82 -7.32
CA GLY A 545 -41.34 20.83 -6.88
C GLY A 545 -42.40 20.43 -7.90
N SER A 546 -42.57 21.17 -9.00
CA SER A 546 -43.53 20.84 -10.07
C SER A 546 -43.15 21.47 -11.41
N ALA A 547 -43.68 20.93 -12.51
CA ALA A 547 -43.45 21.45 -13.85
C ALA A 547 -44.02 22.88 -14.02
N PRO A 548 -43.25 23.84 -14.56
CA PRO A 548 -43.74 25.20 -14.79
C PRO A 548 -44.74 25.27 -15.96
N THR A 549 -45.72 26.16 -15.84
CA THR A 549 -46.67 26.51 -16.90
C THR A 549 -46.43 27.93 -17.39
N ASP A 550 -47.19 28.36 -18.41
CA ASP A 550 -47.10 29.73 -18.92
C ASP A 550 -47.54 30.80 -17.90
N SER A 551 -48.23 30.40 -16.81
CA SER A 551 -48.76 31.27 -15.76
C SER A 551 -48.28 30.92 -14.35
N SER A 552 -47.52 29.84 -14.18
CA SER A 552 -47.00 29.37 -12.89
C SER A 552 -45.55 28.94 -13.01
N TYR A 553 -44.66 29.77 -12.50
CA TYR A 553 -43.20 29.58 -12.52
C TYR A 553 -42.59 30.34 -11.34
N ASP A 554 -41.38 29.94 -10.95
CA ASP A 554 -40.60 30.66 -9.94
C ASP A 554 -39.63 31.64 -10.62
N CYS A 555 -39.22 31.33 -11.85
CA CYS A 555 -38.44 32.24 -12.69
C CYS A 555 -38.78 32.06 -14.18
N ARG A 556 -38.89 33.20 -14.88
CA ARG A 556 -38.97 33.33 -16.34
C ARG A 556 -38.31 34.65 -16.78
N PRO A 557 -37.21 34.64 -17.54
CA PRO A 557 -36.61 35.84 -18.10
C PRO A 557 -37.50 36.37 -19.24
N TYR A 558 -37.82 37.66 -19.26
CA TYR A 558 -38.56 38.29 -20.37
C TYR A 558 -37.57 38.83 -21.40
N LYS A 559 -36.81 37.94 -22.03
CA LYS A 559 -35.82 38.29 -23.07
C LYS A 559 -36.30 37.79 -24.42
N SER A 560 -35.70 38.31 -25.48
CA SER A 560 -35.88 37.79 -26.84
C SER A 560 -34.62 37.06 -27.26
N GLY A 561 -34.78 35.98 -28.01
CA GLY A 561 -33.70 35.12 -28.44
C GLY A 561 -33.33 34.06 -27.41
N ASN A 562 -32.32 33.26 -27.73
CA ASN A 562 -32.00 32.03 -27.00
C ASN A 562 -31.24 32.20 -25.67
N ALA A 563 -30.77 33.42 -25.35
CA ALA A 563 -29.87 33.67 -24.23
C ALA A 563 -30.64 34.08 -22.96
N GLU A 564 -31.02 33.10 -22.15
CA GLU A 564 -31.83 33.31 -20.94
C GLU A 564 -31.14 32.78 -19.68
N THR A 565 -31.49 33.35 -18.53
CA THR A 565 -30.88 32.95 -17.25
C THR A 565 -31.85 33.11 -16.09
N CYS A 566 -32.01 32.04 -15.32
CA CYS A 566 -32.74 32.02 -14.05
C CYS A 566 -31.78 31.76 -12.89
N THR A 567 -31.71 32.67 -11.92
CA THR A 567 -30.80 32.57 -10.78
C THR A 567 -31.52 32.55 -9.44
N PHE A 568 -31.03 31.75 -8.50
CA PHE A 568 -31.50 31.66 -7.13
C PHE A 568 -30.28 31.73 -6.20
N ALA A 569 -30.11 32.85 -5.49
CA ALA A 569 -28.95 33.06 -4.61
C ALA A 569 -28.92 32.06 -3.44
N THR A 570 -30.08 31.82 -2.84
CA THR A 570 -30.31 30.87 -1.74
C THR A 570 -31.41 29.88 -2.14
N PRO A 571 -31.14 28.91 -3.03
CA PRO A 571 -32.13 27.95 -3.48
C PRO A 571 -32.60 27.05 -2.35
N ALA A 572 -33.90 26.73 -2.31
CA ALA A 572 -34.41 25.70 -1.43
C ALA A 572 -34.01 24.32 -1.97
N ALA A 573 -33.79 23.35 -1.07
CA ALA A 573 -33.49 21.98 -1.45
C ALA A 573 -34.68 21.34 -2.16
N GLY A 574 -34.44 20.58 -3.23
CA GLY A 574 -35.47 19.81 -3.92
C GLY A 574 -35.27 19.73 -5.42
N THR A 575 -36.25 19.19 -6.12
CA THR A 575 -36.20 19.03 -7.58
C THR A 575 -36.75 20.28 -8.27
N TYR A 576 -35.89 20.96 -9.01
CA TYR A 576 -36.27 22.03 -9.92
C TYR A 576 -36.64 21.43 -11.28
N TYR A 577 -37.77 21.86 -11.82
CA TYR A 577 -38.25 21.54 -13.15
C TYR A 577 -37.96 22.72 -14.06
N VAL A 578 -37.37 22.43 -15.21
CA VAL A 578 -36.91 23.41 -16.21
C VAL A 578 -37.62 23.12 -17.51
N ARG A 579 -38.33 24.12 -18.06
CA ARG A 579 -39.00 24.03 -19.34
C ARG A 579 -38.39 25.04 -20.29
N VAL A 580 -37.92 24.58 -21.45
CA VAL A 580 -37.47 25.41 -22.56
C VAL A 580 -38.55 25.37 -23.63
N LYS A 581 -39.28 26.47 -23.80
CA LYS A 581 -40.40 26.59 -24.72
C LYS A 581 -39.97 27.35 -25.96
N ALA A 582 -40.28 26.81 -27.13
CA ALA A 582 -40.03 27.49 -28.40
C ALA A 582 -41.08 28.59 -28.64
N PHE A 583 -40.73 29.86 -28.42
CA PHE A 583 -41.57 30.99 -28.83
C PHE A 583 -41.61 31.06 -30.36
N SER A 584 -40.43 30.98 -30.99
CA SER A 584 -40.26 30.55 -32.38
C SER A 584 -39.50 29.23 -32.42
N ALA A 585 -39.48 28.55 -33.57
CA ALA A 585 -38.62 27.37 -33.72
C ALA A 585 -37.16 27.75 -33.41
N PHE A 586 -36.46 26.90 -32.66
CA PHE A 586 -35.04 27.10 -32.34
C PHE A 586 -34.23 25.84 -32.63
N SER A 587 -32.93 26.01 -32.88
CA SER A 587 -31.98 24.91 -33.08
C SER A 587 -30.57 25.29 -32.65
N GLY A 588 -29.81 24.30 -32.18
CA GLY A 588 -28.43 24.48 -31.71
C GLY A 588 -28.30 25.10 -30.32
N LEU A 589 -29.38 25.09 -29.52
CA LEU A 589 -29.39 25.68 -28.18
C LEU A 589 -28.62 24.81 -27.18
N SER A 590 -27.96 25.47 -26.22
CA SER A 590 -27.36 24.84 -25.03
C SER A 590 -28.12 25.21 -23.76
N LEU A 591 -28.35 24.25 -22.85
CA LEU A 591 -28.94 24.46 -21.52
C LEU A 591 -27.99 23.93 -20.43
N VAL A 592 -27.65 24.75 -19.44
CA VAL A 592 -26.80 24.39 -18.29
C VAL A 592 -27.53 24.71 -16.99
N GLY A 593 -27.57 23.76 -16.05
CA GLY A 593 -27.93 24.00 -14.65
C GLY A 593 -26.69 23.93 -13.77
N SER A 594 -26.42 24.92 -12.93
CA SER A 594 -25.22 24.97 -12.09
C SER A 594 -25.49 25.52 -10.70
N PHE A 595 -24.78 25.03 -9.67
CA PHE A 595 -24.84 25.53 -8.30
C PHE A 595 -23.53 25.24 -7.54
N GLY A 596 -23.24 26.00 -6.48
CA GLY A 596 -22.01 25.87 -5.68
C GLY A 596 -20.91 26.90 -6.02
N SER A 597 -19.65 26.57 -5.67
CA SER A 597 -18.48 27.47 -5.69
C SER A 597 -18.28 28.24 -7.00
N ALA A 598 -18.23 29.58 -6.85
CA ALA A 598 -17.93 30.68 -7.78
C ALA A 598 -18.26 30.49 -9.28
N PRO A 599 -19.05 31.41 -9.89
CA PRO A 599 -19.27 31.39 -11.33
C PRO A 599 -17.93 31.50 -12.10
N PRO A 600 -17.85 30.96 -13.32
CA PRO A 600 -16.68 31.11 -14.16
C PRO A 600 -16.31 32.61 -14.33
N PRO A 601 -15.01 32.93 -14.49
CA PRO A 601 -14.57 34.31 -14.65
C PRO A 601 -15.28 34.95 -15.85
N LEU A 602 -15.77 36.17 -15.64
CA LEU A 602 -16.35 36.96 -16.71
C LEU A 602 -15.23 37.24 -17.70
N THR A 603 -15.36 36.86 -18.97
CA THR A 603 -14.28 36.94 -19.96
C THR A 603 -14.72 37.78 -21.15
N ASN A 604 -13.83 38.65 -21.64
CA ASN A 604 -13.93 39.24 -22.97
C ASN A 604 -12.69 38.85 -23.79
N ALA A 605 -12.92 38.07 -24.85
CA ALA A 605 -11.89 37.60 -25.78
C ALA A 605 -11.99 38.31 -27.16
N THR A 606 -12.64 39.47 -27.21
CA THR A 606 -12.71 40.28 -28.42
C THR A 606 -11.46 41.13 -28.52
N ASN A 607 -10.72 40.99 -29.62
CA ASN A 607 -9.52 41.77 -29.82
C ASN A 607 -9.85 43.27 -29.93
N VAL A 608 -9.16 44.09 -29.14
CA VAL A 608 -9.26 45.54 -29.20
C VAL A 608 -7.91 46.12 -29.55
N ASN A 609 -7.79 46.69 -30.75
CA ASN A 609 -6.53 47.28 -31.23
C ASN A 609 -6.13 48.47 -30.36
N ILE A 610 -4.88 48.48 -29.93
CA ILE A 610 -4.20 49.58 -29.27
C ILE A 610 -3.38 50.28 -30.36
N THR A 611 -3.87 51.43 -30.82
CA THR A 611 -3.14 52.28 -31.76
C THR A 611 -2.29 53.28 -31.00
N ASP A 612 -1.22 53.71 -31.65
CA ASP A 612 -0.25 54.67 -31.12
C ASP A 612 -0.94 55.92 -30.51
N ASN A 613 -0.50 56.31 -29.31
CA ASN A 613 -0.98 57.47 -28.54
C ASN A 613 -2.51 57.48 -28.31
N ALA A 614 -3.14 56.31 -28.18
CA ALA A 614 -4.57 56.19 -27.96
C ALA A 614 -4.93 55.52 -26.63
N THR A 615 -6.11 55.88 -26.12
CA THR A 615 -6.79 55.16 -25.04
C THR A 615 -7.87 54.26 -25.64
N VAL A 616 -7.85 52.98 -25.28
CA VAL A 616 -8.89 52.02 -25.66
C VAL A 616 -9.51 51.36 -24.43
N GLU A 617 -10.77 50.96 -24.55
CA GLU A 617 -11.51 50.28 -23.48
C GLU A 617 -12.12 48.98 -24.00
N SER A 618 -11.94 47.89 -23.26
CA SER A 618 -12.61 46.61 -23.49
C SER A 618 -13.61 46.35 -22.35
N PRO A 619 -14.92 46.35 -22.61
CA PRO A 619 -15.93 46.19 -21.56
C PRO A 619 -16.29 44.72 -21.27
N ILE A 620 -16.63 44.41 -20.02
CA ILE A 620 -17.29 43.19 -19.56
C ILE A 620 -18.54 43.61 -18.78
N THR A 621 -19.72 43.20 -19.25
CA THR A 621 -20.98 43.48 -18.54
C THR A 621 -21.33 42.31 -17.61
N ALA A 622 -21.20 42.56 -16.31
CA ALA A 622 -21.68 41.66 -15.27
C ALA A 622 -23.15 41.95 -14.99
N SER A 623 -24.05 41.04 -15.39
CA SER A 623 -25.49 41.19 -15.16
C SER A 623 -26.03 40.10 -14.22
N GLY A 624 -26.86 40.48 -13.25
CA GLY A 624 -27.55 39.54 -12.35
C GLY A 624 -26.71 39.07 -11.16
N LEU A 625 -25.58 39.72 -10.89
CA LEU A 625 -24.78 39.48 -9.68
C LEU A 625 -25.26 40.39 -8.54
N SER A 626 -25.28 39.91 -7.31
CA SER A 626 -25.65 40.72 -6.14
C SER A 626 -24.45 40.90 -5.18
N GLY A 627 -24.47 42.01 -4.44
CA GLY A 627 -23.43 42.35 -3.45
C GLY A 627 -22.16 42.97 -4.05
N ASN A 628 -21.16 43.13 -3.17
CA ASN A 628 -19.86 43.70 -3.52
C ASN A 628 -18.89 42.62 -4.01
N ALA A 629 -17.91 43.03 -4.81
CA ALA A 629 -16.81 42.20 -5.27
C ALA A 629 -15.86 41.80 -4.12
N SER A 630 -14.97 40.84 -4.37
CA SER A 630 -14.06 40.28 -3.38
C SER A 630 -12.86 41.21 -3.13
N ALA A 631 -12.38 41.22 -1.89
CA ALA A 631 -11.08 41.82 -1.57
C ALA A 631 -9.88 41.08 -2.21
N SER A 632 -10.10 39.88 -2.72
CA SER A 632 -9.12 39.04 -3.41
C SER A 632 -9.48 38.81 -4.88
N ALA A 633 -10.28 39.70 -5.48
CA ALA A 633 -10.70 39.62 -6.88
C ALA A 633 -9.49 39.52 -7.83
N LYS A 634 -9.68 38.80 -8.94
CA LYS A 634 -8.61 38.50 -9.90
C LYS A 634 -8.92 39.12 -11.25
N VAL A 635 -7.94 39.80 -11.84
CA VAL A 635 -7.99 40.34 -13.20
C VAL A 635 -6.90 39.68 -14.01
N ALA A 636 -7.25 38.75 -14.90
CA ALA A 636 -6.29 38.16 -15.83
C ALA A 636 -6.31 38.97 -17.13
N VAL A 637 -5.14 39.37 -17.62
CA VAL A 637 -4.99 40.21 -18.81
C VAL A 637 -4.02 39.52 -19.76
N ASP A 638 -4.37 39.45 -21.05
CA ASP A 638 -3.47 39.11 -22.15
C ASP A 638 -3.48 40.25 -23.19
N ILE A 639 -2.43 41.07 -23.17
CA ILE A 639 -2.20 42.17 -24.11
C ILE A 639 -0.94 41.87 -24.89
N LYS A 640 -1.02 41.94 -26.21
CA LYS A 640 0.13 41.91 -27.11
C LYS A 640 0.51 43.34 -27.49
N HIS A 641 1.75 43.74 -27.27
CA HIS A 641 2.26 45.08 -27.65
C HIS A 641 3.75 45.02 -27.93
N THR A 642 4.24 45.84 -28.86
CA THR A 642 5.66 45.85 -29.25
C THR A 642 6.57 46.56 -28.25
N TYR A 643 6.01 47.33 -27.31
CA TYR A 643 6.69 47.90 -26.15
C TYR A 643 5.67 48.12 -25.03
N ILE A 644 5.75 47.46 -23.88
CA ILE A 644 4.77 47.69 -22.80
C ILE A 644 5.17 48.82 -21.85
N GLY A 645 6.42 49.31 -21.95
CA GLY A 645 6.96 50.36 -21.10
C GLY A 645 6.27 51.73 -21.30
N ASP A 646 5.45 51.89 -22.34
CA ASP A 646 4.60 53.05 -22.58
C ASP A 646 3.13 52.83 -22.19
N LEU A 647 2.72 51.59 -21.89
CA LEU A 647 1.33 51.25 -21.58
C LEU A 647 0.98 51.54 -20.13
N LYS A 648 -0.17 52.19 -19.94
CA LYS A 648 -0.89 52.22 -18.66
C LYS A 648 -2.15 51.38 -18.78
N VAL A 649 -2.29 50.38 -17.91
CA VAL A 649 -3.45 49.47 -17.87
C VAL A 649 -4.20 49.67 -16.55
N ASP A 650 -5.46 50.04 -16.66
CA ASP A 650 -6.36 50.33 -15.56
C ASP A 650 -7.60 49.43 -15.65
N LEU A 651 -8.02 48.84 -14.52
CA LEU A 651 -9.38 48.32 -14.36
C LEU A 651 -10.30 49.47 -13.92
N VAL A 652 -11.40 49.67 -14.64
CA VAL A 652 -12.44 50.65 -14.32
C VAL A 652 -13.68 49.92 -13.83
N ALA A 653 -14.08 50.21 -12.59
CA ALA A 653 -15.27 49.67 -11.96
C ALA A 653 -16.55 50.31 -12.51
N PRO A 654 -17.74 49.70 -12.28
CA PRO A 654 -19.01 50.23 -12.78
C PRO A 654 -19.37 51.63 -12.28
N ASP A 655 -18.87 52.03 -11.12
CA ASP A 655 -19.05 53.36 -10.53
C ASP A 655 -18.05 54.40 -11.09
N GLY A 656 -17.08 53.97 -11.91
CA GLY A 656 -16.02 54.78 -12.48
C GLY A 656 -14.70 54.79 -11.69
N THR A 657 -14.63 54.09 -10.55
CA THR A 657 -13.40 53.96 -9.75
C THR A 657 -12.32 53.23 -10.55
N VAL A 658 -11.08 53.72 -10.46
CA VAL A 658 -9.96 53.26 -11.31
C VAL A 658 -8.90 52.56 -10.46
N TYR A 659 -8.52 51.35 -10.87
CA TYR A 659 -7.47 50.54 -10.26
C TYR A 659 -6.35 50.28 -11.26
N THR A 660 -5.17 50.87 -11.02
CA THR A 660 -4.02 50.67 -11.90
C THR A 660 -3.41 49.29 -11.72
N LEU A 661 -3.39 48.51 -12.80
CA LEU A 661 -2.80 47.18 -12.86
C LEU A 661 -1.34 47.24 -13.35
N HIS A 662 -1.08 48.09 -14.33
CA HIS A 662 0.23 48.29 -14.94
C HIS A 662 0.45 49.77 -15.26
N ASN A 663 1.67 50.27 -15.04
CA ASN A 663 2.02 51.66 -15.33
C ASN A 663 3.45 51.78 -15.85
N ARG A 664 3.59 51.79 -17.18
CA ARG A 664 4.81 52.19 -17.89
C ARG A 664 6.08 51.48 -17.39
N ALA A 665 5.98 50.17 -17.21
CA ALA A 665 7.07 49.29 -16.81
C ALA A 665 7.31 48.21 -17.90
N GLY A 666 8.52 47.65 -17.97
CA GLY A 666 8.89 46.66 -18.99
C GLY A 666 9.54 47.24 -20.25
N GLY A 667 9.70 46.44 -21.30
CA GLY A 667 10.40 46.81 -22.54
C GLY A 667 9.83 46.22 -23.85
N SER A 668 10.62 46.22 -24.93
CA SER A 668 10.18 45.91 -26.31
C SER A 668 9.89 44.43 -26.63
N ALA A 669 10.05 43.55 -25.65
CA ALA A 669 9.83 42.11 -25.81
C ALA A 669 8.74 41.57 -24.87
N ASP A 670 8.19 42.41 -24.00
CA ASP A 670 7.30 41.98 -22.95
C ASP A 670 5.85 42.20 -23.37
N ASN A 671 5.05 41.14 -23.40
CA ASN A 671 3.59 41.22 -23.47
C ASN A 671 3.03 41.22 -22.05
N ILE A 672 1.85 41.82 -21.82
CA ILE A 672 1.20 41.72 -20.50
C ILE A 672 0.30 40.49 -20.50
N ASN A 673 0.85 39.33 -20.14
CA ASN A 673 0.10 38.11 -19.84
C ASN A 673 0.24 37.80 -18.34
N GLN A 674 -0.61 38.42 -17.52
CA GLN A 674 -0.49 38.38 -16.06
C GLN A 674 -1.87 38.38 -15.38
N THR A 675 -1.91 37.85 -14.16
CA THR A 675 -3.10 37.93 -13.30
C THR A 675 -2.83 38.83 -12.10
N PHE A 676 -3.58 39.91 -11.99
CA PHE A 676 -3.53 40.87 -10.91
C PHE A 676 -4.54 40.52 -9.82
N THR A 677 -4.17 40.77 -8.56
CA THR A 677 -5.09 40.68 -7.42
C THR A 677 -5.46 42.08 -7.00
N VAL A 678 -6.75 42.40 -7.00
CA VAL A 678 -7.25 43.75 -6.71
C VAL A 678 -8.29 43.65 -5.60
N ASN A 679 -8.19 44.54 -4.61
CA ASN A 679 -9.21 44.65 -3.58
C ASN A 679 -10.38 45.47 -4.13
N LEU A 680 -11.47 44.78 -4.48
CA LEU A 680 -12.70 45.37 -5.02
C LEU A 680 -13.86 45.30 -4.02
N SER A 681 -13.58 45.14 -2.73
CA SER A 681 -14.62 44.99 -1.70
C SER A 681 -15.55 46.19 -1.51
N SER A 682 -15.17 47.37 -2.02
CA SER A 682 -16.02 48.56 -2.11
C SER A 682 -16.96 48.56 -3.31
N GLU A 683 -16.70 47.73 -4.31
CA GLU A 683 -17.32 47.81 -5.63
C GLU A 683 -18.50 46.85 -5.78
N LEU A 684 -19.57 47.28 -6.43
CA LEU A 684 -20.69 46.40 -6.77
C LEU A 684 -20.29 45.42 -7.88
N LYS A 685 -20.65 44.14 -7.74
CA LYS A 685 -20.36 43.13 -8.77
C LYS A 685 -21.07 43.42 -10.08
N ASN A 686 -22.32 43.89 -10.01
CA ASN A 686 -23.18 44.12 -11.16
C ASN A 686 -22.88 45.48 -11.82
N GLY A 687 -22.67 45.45 -13.13
CA GLY A 687 -22.39 46.64 -13.91
C GLY A 687 -21.39 46.37 -15.04
N THR A 688 -20.99 47.42 -15.74
CA THR A 688 -20.01 47.32 -16.82
C THR A 688 -18.62 47.61 -16.25
N TRP A 689 -17.80 46.57 -16.17
CA TRP A 689 -16.38 46.68 -15.88
C TRP A 689 -15.63 46.94 -17.17
N LYS A 690 -14.53 47.69 -17.12
CA LYS A 690 -13.71 47.93 -18.32
C LYS A 690 -12.24 47.74 -18.03
N LEU A 691 -11.53 47.10 -18.96
CA LEU A 691 -10.09 47.20 -19.03
C LEU A 691 -9.75 48.38 -19.94
N ARG A 692 -9.15 49.42 -19.36
CA ARG A 692 -8.68 50.61 -20.08
C ARG A 692 -7.18 50.50 -20.28
N VAL A 693 -6.75 50.60 -21.53
CA VAL A 693 -5.32 50.62 -21.89
C VAL A 693 -5.03 51.95 -22.58
N ASN A 694 -4.07 52.69 -22.05
CA ASN A 694 -3.55 53.89 -22.68
C ASN A 694 -2.13 53.65 -23.19
N ASP A 695 -1.92 53.86 -24.47
CA ASP A 695 -0.60 54.02 -25.05
C ASP A 695 -0.16 55.49 -24.89
N ASN A 696 1.04 55.70 -24.33
CA ASN A 696 1.55 57.02 -23.98
C ASN A 696 2.81 57.41 -24.77
N ALA A 697 3.22 56.65 -25.78
CA ALA A 697 4.39 56.97 -26.59
C ALA A 697 4.20 56.60 -28.06
N GLY A 698 4.91 57.34 -28.93
CA GLY A 698 4.96 57.10 -30.37
C GLY A 698 5.71 55.83 -30.77
N GLY A 699 5.22 55.11 -31.77
CA GLY A 699 6.00 54.14 -32.54
C GLY A 699 5.72 52.65 -32.28
N ASP A 700 4.94 52.33 -31.25
CA ASP A 700 4.58 50.96 -30.88
C ASP A 700 3.06 50.77 -30.96
N THR A 701 2.59 49.58 -31.31
CA THR A 701 1.16 49.26 -31.39
C THR A 701 0.89 47.83 -30.97
N GLY A 702 -0.37 47.50 -30.71
CA GLY A 702 -0.75 46.16 -30.30
C GLY A 702 -2.25 45.96 -30.19
N TYR A 703 -2.67 45.03 -29.34
CA TYR A 703 -4.07 44.78 -29.04
C TYR A 703 -4.26 44.07 -27.71
N ILE A 704 -5.41 44.31 -27.09
CA ILE A 704 -5.93 43.46 -26.02
C ILE A 704 -6.42 42.18 -26.68
N ASP A 705 -5.81 41.03 -26.40
CA ASP A 705 -6.20 39.72 -26.96
C ASP A 705 -7.38 39.15 -26.15
N SER A 706 -7.23 39.12 -24.83
CA SER A 706 -8.33 38.77 -23.93
C SER A 706 -8.10 39.30 -22.52
N TRP A 707 -9.17 39.39 -21.74
CA TRP A 707 -9.07 39.57 -20.30
C TRP A 707 -10.27 38.95 -19.59
N SER A 708 -10.07 38.61 -18.32
CA SER A 708 -11.13 38.04 -17.49
C SER A 708 -11.11 38.58 -16.05
N LEU A 709 -12.28 38.54 -15.43
CA LEU A 709 -12.55 39.14 -14.14
C LEU A 709 -13.31 38.16 -13.24
N THR A 710 -12.73 37.88 -12.08
CA THR A 710 -13.35 37.08 -11.02
C THR A 710 -13.71 38.00 -9.86
N LEU A 711 -15.02 38.23 -9.68
CA LEU A 711 -15.62 39.19 -8.74
C LEU A 711 -16.03 38.61 -7.40
#